data_AF-A0A3D8VHF7-F1
#
_entry.id   AF-A0A3D8VHF7-F1
#
_cell.length_a   1.000
_cell.length_b   1.000
_cell.length_c   1.000
_cell.angle_alpha   90.00
_cell.angle_beta   90.00
_cell.angle_gamma   90.00
#
_symmetry.space_group_name_H-M   'P 1'
#
loop_
_entity.id
_entity.type
_entity.pdbx_description
1 polymer ?
#
loop_
_entity_poly.entity_id
_entity_poly.type
_entity_poly.pdbx_seq_one_letter_code
_entity_poly.pdbx_strand_id
1 'polypeptide(L)'
;MTSRLNEGLRTLLFNSLRAAFRITPMPERVRDRLRQSYLERFADTLPQGPRGKHGDATGERRARVRADAPAIGWLPRRPPDLPSPLPATLVAFYLPQFHTIPENDAWWGAGFTEWRNVSRALPQFEGHAQPRLPADLGFYDLRNPQVMRDQATLAREYGIGAFCFYYYWFGGKTLLEAPLQQWLRDESIDLPFCLCWANENWSRRWDGRADDILIGQQHSAEDDLAFIAHIAPYLRDRRYLRVDGRPLLLVYRPGLLPEPRATATRWRTWCRENGIGEIHIAYTQSFDRADPMDYGFDAAVEFPPNLATPTNVTADQSLVNPGYRGQVLDWRELADDYRRRPLPNYRLFPGVNCGWDNEARRSGAGRTYLHAAPRRYRDWLRDTIERRLAGRAASDRLVFVNAWNEWAEGAVLEPDARLGHAWLQATRDALRPSSRPALLRGPRAACVVIHAWYVEALDELLSTPVLADPAIRLIVTTSPDRERAVRAALAARDRHAEVEAFENRGRDILPFLHVAGRLLDEGEEIVLKLHTKRSVHLDDGHLWREELLQRLASASRHEAIRNAFGTDVKLGLVAPEGHLLAVQSYLGANRPHVDYLHTRLGLRRPLDGETTFPSGSMFWARLEALRPLLDAHLDTWEFEGEAGQIDGTFAHAVERMFAACVEDAGFRVATAAQACGVAGETAPGETYPYARRN
;
A
#
# COMPACT_ATOMS: atom_id res chain seq x y z
N MET A 1 -27.73 -1.27 37.51
CA MET A 1 -26.54 -1.24 38.38
C MET A 1 -25.82 -2.58 38.35
N THR A 2 -25.26 -2.96 37.21
CA THR A 2 -24.39 -4.14 37.11
C THR A 2 -23.16 -3.75 36.28
N SER A 3 -22.07 -3.53 37.01
CA SER A 3 -20.71 -3.82 36.58
C SER A 3 -20.05 -2.87 35.56
N ARG A 4 -19.83 -1.63 36.01
CA ARG A 4 -18.54 -0.95 35.76
C ARG A 4 -17.43 -1.75 36.44
N LEU A 5 -17.13 -2.94 35.93
CA LEU A 5 -15.83 -3.59 36.16
C LEU A 5 -14.77 -2.54 35.80
N ASN A 6 -13.94 -2.17 36.77
CA ASN A 6 -12.82 -1.25 36.59
C ASN A 6 -12.06 -1.68 35.32
N GLU A 7 -11.84 -0.77 34.39
CA GLU A 7 -11.28 -1.07 33.07
C GLU A 7 -9.93 -1.81 33.20
N GLY A 8 -9.15 -1.47 34.23
CA GLY A 8 -7.94 -2.21 34.61
C GLY A 8 -8.19 -3.70 34.95
N LEU A 9 -9.29 -4.04 35.62
CA LEU A 9 -9.66 -5.43 35.93
C LEU A 9 -10.09 -6.19 34.67
N ARG A 10 -10.80 -5.54 33.73
CA ARG A 10 -11.16 -6.15 32.43
C ARG A 10 -9.90 -6.45 31.61
N THR A 11 -8.98 -5.49 31.53
CA THR A 11 -7.69 -5.66 30.84
C THR A 11 -6.87 -6.79 31.47
N LEU A 12 -6.76 -6.82 32.81
CA LEU A 12 -6.03 -7.85 33.54
C LEU A 12 -6.64 -9.24 33.32
N LEU A 13 -7.97 -9.36 33.42
CA LEU A 13 -8.69 -10.61 33.21
C LEU A 13 -8.52 -11.09 31.77
N PHE A 14 -8.69 -10.20 30.78
CA PHE A 14 -8.51 -10.53 29.38
C PHE A 14 -7.08 -10.99 29.06
N ASN A 15 -6.06 -10.28 29.55
CA ASN A 15 -4.67 -10.64 29.35
C ASN A 15 -4.31 -11.97 30.04
N SER A 16 -4.83 -12.19 31.25
CA SER A 16 -4.66 -13.45 31.98
C SER A 16 -5.32 -14.63 31.26
N LEU A 17 -6.56 -14.45 30.79
CA LEU A 17 -7.27 -15.45 29.99
C LEU A 17 -6.54 -15.73 28.68
N ARG A 18 -6.07 -14.68 27.99
CA ARG A 18 -5.30 -14.82 26.75
C ARG A 18 -3.97 -15.55 26.98
N ALA A 19 -3.29 -15.29 28.08
CA ALA A 19 -2.07 -15.99 28.46
C ALA A 19 -2.35 -17.47 28.79
N ALA A 20 -3.34 -17.75 29.63
CA ALA A 20 -3.80 -19.10 29.96
C ALA A 20 -4.20 -19.88 28.70
N PHE A 21 -4.91 -19.23 27.78
CA PHE A 21 -5.33 -19.82 26.51
C PHE A 21 -4.16 -20.13 25.57
N ARG A 22 -3.09 -19.33 25.60
CA ARG A 22 -1.87 -19.56 24.83
C ARG A 22 -1.01 -20.71 25.37
N ILE A 23 -0.97 -20.89 26.69
CA ILE A 23 -0.12 -21.91 27.33
C ILE A 23 -0.80 -23.29 27.44
N THR A 24 -2.13 -23.36 27.37
CA THR A 24 -2.85 -24.63 27.43
C THR A 24 -2.64 -25.45 26.14
N PRO A 25 -2.11 -26.69 26.24
CA PRO A 25 -1.97 -27.58 25.08
C PRO A 25 -3.36 -27.99 24.58
N MET A 26 -3.70 -27.63 23.35
CA MET A 26 -4.93 -28.05 22.68
C MET A 26 -4.74 -28.06 21.17
N PRO A 27 -5.46 -28.92 20.43
CA PRO A 27 -5.45 -28.88 18.96
C PRO A 27 -5.85 -27.49 18.46
N GLU A 28 -5.21 -27.00 17.39
CA GLU A 28 -5.46 -25.64 16.88
C GLU A 28 -6.92 -25.40 16.53
N ARG A 29 -7.60 -26.40 15.95
CA ARG A 29 -9.03 -26.35 15.65
C ARG A 29 -9.90 -26.11 16.90
N VAL A 30 -9.55 -26.72 18.03
CA VAL A 30 -10.25 -26.51 19.31
C VAL A 30 -9.98 -25.10 19.83
N ARG A 31 -8.73 -24.64 19.71
CA ARG A 31 -8.34 -23.27 20.06
C ARG A 31 -9.10 -22.23 19.25
N ASP A 32 -9.18 -22.39 17.93
CA ASP A 32 -9.89 -21.42 17.09
C ASP A 32 -11.39 -21.39 17.39
N ARG A 33 -12.02 -22.56 17.59
CA ARG A 33 -13.43 -22.64 17.97
C ARG A 33 -13.72 -21.98 19.32
N LEU A 34 -12.91 -22.25 20.34
CA LEU A 34 -13.08 -21.64 21.67
C LEU A 34 -12.86 -20.12 21.62
N ARG A 35 -11.87 -19.67 20.86
CA ARG A 35 -11.60 -18.24 20.65
C ARG A 35 -12.79 -17.55 19.97
N GLN A 36 -13.32 -18.13 18.90
CA GLN A 36 -14.49 -17.60 18.19
C GLN A 36 -15.69 -17.52 19.14
N SER A 37 -16.02 -18.61 19.83
CA SER A 37 -17.14 -18.66 20.78
C SER A 37 -17.01 -17.64 21.91
N TYR A 38 -15.79 -17.43 22.44
CA TYR A 38 -15.55 -16.41 23.46
C TYR A 38 -15.75 -14.98 22.92
N LEU A 39 -15.18 -14.68 21.74
CA LEU A 39 -15.30 -13.35 21.13
C LEU A 39 -16.75 -13.03 20.73
N GLU A 40 -17.52 -14.03 20.28
CA GLU A 40 -18.95 -13.88 19.99
C GLU A 40 -19.75 -13.58 21.25
N ARG A 41 -19.49 -14.31 22.35
CA ARG A 41 -20.30 -14.25 23.57
C ARG A 41 -19.91 -13.12 24.53
N PHE A 42 -18.66 -12.66 24.50
CA PHE A 42 -18.11 -11.72 25.49
C PHE A 42 -17.42 -10.49 24.88
N ALA A 43 -17.79 -10.09 23.66
CA ALA A 43 -17.20 -8.92 22.99
C ALA A 43 -17.18 -7.64 23.84
N ASP A 44 -18.23 -7.39 24.63
CA ASP A 44 -18.36 -6.18 25.47
C ASP A 44 -17.45 -6.19 26.72
N THR A 45 -16.79 -7.32 26.98
CA THR A 45 -15.81 -7.48 28.07
C THR A 45 -14.38 -7.20 27.64
N LEU A 46 -14.14 -7.04 26.33
CA LEU A 46 -12.84 -6.70 25.79
C LEU A 46 -12.40 -5.31 26.30
N PRO A 47 -11.13 -5.14 26.71
CA PRO A 47 -10.63 -3.83 27.11
C PRO A 47 -10.71 -2.84 25.94
N GLN A 48 -10.93 -1.55 26.23
CA GLN A 48 -10.91 -0.54 25.18
C GLN A 48 -9.49 -0.44 24.62
N GLY A 49 -9.39 -0.42 23.29
CA GLY A 49 -8.11 -0.22 22.61
C GLY A 49 -7.53 1.18 22.88
N PRO A 50 -6.26 1.40 22.52
CA PRO A 50 -5.66 2.73 22.54
C PRO A 50 -6.54 3.73 21.77
N ARG A 51 -6.70 4.93 22.31
CA ARG A 51 -7.39 6.04 21.65
C ARG A 51 -6.38 6.97 20.99
N GLY A 52 -6.73 7.52 19.84
CA GLY A 52 -5.92 8.54 19.20
C GLY A 52 -5.85 9.84 20.01
N LYS A 53 -4.92 10.70 19.63
CA LYS A 53 -4.71 12.01 20.25
C LYS A 53 -5.78 12.98 19.76
N HIS A 54 -6.39 13.72 20.68
CA HIS A 54 -7.17 14.89 20.31
C HIS A 54 -6.18 16.01 20.01
N GLY A 55 -6.21 16.57 18.79
CA GLY A 55 -5.37 17.72 18.48
C GLY A 55 -5.73 18.92 19.36
N ASP A 56 -4.74 19.74 19.72
CA ASP A 56 -5.03 21.12 20.14
C ASP A 56 -5.70 21.81 18.96
N ALA A 57 -6.86 22.43 19.19
CA ALA A 57 -7.76 22.98 18.18
C ALA A 57 -7.20 24.18 17.38
N THR A 58 -5.88 24.34 17.26
CA THR A 58 -5.20 25.53 16.75
C THR A 58 -4.60 25.38 15.36
N GLY A 59 -4.67 24.19 14.74
CA GLY A 59 -4.20 23.99 13.38
C GLY A 59 -5.01 22.93 12.64
N GLU A 60 -6.20 23.29 12.17
CA GLU A 60 -6.89 22.46 11.16
C GLU A 60 -5.97 22.36 9.93
N ARG A 61 -5.21 21.27 9.78
CA ARG A 61 -4.79 20.84 8.45
C ARG A 61 -6.05 20.43 7.73
N ARG A 62 -6.68 21.41 7.07
CA ARG A 62 -7.94 21.21 6.37
C ARG A 62 -7.76 20.18 5.26
N ALA A 63 -7.96 18.92 5.59
CA ALA A 63 -8.17 17.83 4.66
C ALA A 63 -9.55 17.97 4.02
N ARG A 64 -9.77 19.02 3.22
CA ARG A 64 -11.10 19.32 2.63
C ARG A 64 -11.05 20.07 1.31
N VAL A 65 -10.06 19.82 0.46
CA VAL A 65 -10.15 20.38 -0.89
C VAL A 65 -10.91 19.40 -1.79
N ARG A 66 -10.36 18.21 -2.06
CA ARG A 66 -10.90 17.26 -3.05
C ARG A 66 -10.47 15.82 -2.77
N ALA A 67 -11.42 14.88 -2.72
CA ALA A 67 -11.14 13.44 -2.56
C ALA A 67 -10.75 12.76 -3.89
N ASP A 68 -10.94 13.45 -5.01
CA ASP A 68 -10.65 12.98 -6.37
C ASP A 68 -9.32 13.54 -6.93
N ALA A 69 -8.52 14.22 -6.10
CA ALA A 69 -7.24 14.75 -6.51
C ALA A 69 -6.14 13.67 -6.50
N PRO A 70 -5.24 13.65 -7.50
CA PRO A 70 -4.11 12.74 -7.52
C PRO A 70 -3.10 13.09 -6.43
N ALA A 71 -2.54 12.06 -5.79
CA ALA A 71 -1.41 12.17 -4.88
C ALA A 71 -0.07 12.02 -5.62
N ILE A 72 1.03 12.28 -4.92
CA ILE A 72 2.37 11.93 -5.43
C ILE A 72 2.42 10.42 -5.69
N GLY A 73 2.88 10.03 -6.88
CA GLY A 73 2.91 8.62 -7.31
C GLY A 73 1.63 8.14 -8.00
N TRP A 74 0.69 9.03 -8.31
CA TRP A 74 -0.39 8.73 -9.26
C TRP A 74 0.18 8.29 -10.61
N LEU A 75 -0.38 7.22 -11.18
CA LEU A 75 0.03 6.72 -12.50
C LEU A 75 -1.16 6.62 -13.46
N PRO A 76 -0.99 7.05 -14.74
CA PRO A 76 -1.98 6.79 -15.77
C PRO A 76 -1.95 5.30 -16.17
N ARG A 77 -2.99 4.85 -16.88
CA ARG A 77 -2.95 3.55 -17.57
C ARG A 77 -1.78 3.52 -18.55
N ARG A 78 -0.98 2.45 -18.53
CA ARG A 78 0.14 2.26 -19.46
C ARG A 78 -0.05 0.97 -20.28
N PRO A 79 0.44 0.92 -21.52
CA PRO A 79 0.37 -0.29 -22.33
C PRO A 79 1.11 -1.46 -21.64
N PRO A 80 0.60 -2.70 -21.80
CA PRO A 80 1.11 -3.85 -21.08
C PRO A 80 2.41 -4.36 -21.72
N ASP A 81 3.36 -4.73 -20.86
CA ASP A 81 4.52 -5.54 -21.22
C ASP A 81 4.74 -6.55 -20.08
N LEU A 82 4.12 -7.72 -20.26
CA LEU A 82 4.13 -8.82 -19.31
C LEU A 82 5.09 -9.91 -19.79
N PRO A 83 5.82 -10.57 -18.89
CA PRO A 83 6.63 -11.71 -19.27
C PRO A 83 5.75 -12.85 -19.78
N SER A 84 6.26 -13.61 -20.75
CA SER A 84 5.62 -14.82 -21.26
C SER A 84 6.62 -15.98 -21.22
N PRO A 85 6.34 -17.07 -20.46
CA PRO A 85 5.17 -17.26 -19.60
C PRO A 85 5.22 -16.38 -18.34
N LEU A 86 4.07 -16.16 -17.70
CA LEU A 86 3.99 -15.53 -16.37
C LEU A 86 4.64 -16.44 -15.31
N PRO A 87 5.31 -15.88 -14.28
CA PRO A 87 5.97 -16.68 -13.25
C PRO A 87 5.01 -17.32 -12.23
N ALA A 88 3.77 -16.83 -12.16
CA ALA A 88 2.68 -17.32 -11.33
C ALA A 88 1.32 -16.88 -11.91
N THR A 89 0.26 -17.63 -11.63
CA THR A 89 -1.12 -17.22 -11.90
C THR A 89 -1.66 -16.44 -10.71
N LEU A 90 -1.99 -15.16 -10.92
CA LEU A 90 -2.61 -14.33 -9.89
C LEU A 90 -4.13 -14.48 -9.94
N VAL A 91 -4.76 -14.76 -8.80
CA VAL A 91 -6.21 -14.96 -8.67
C VAL A 91 -6.78 -13.88 -7.74
N ALA A 92 -7.52 -12.92 -8.26
CA ALA A 92 -8.07 -11.84 -7.43
C ALA A 92 -9.49 -12.19 -6.96
N PHE A 93 -9.77 -12.03 -5.66
CA PHE A 93 -11.14 -12.13 -5.15
C PHE A 93 -12.02 -11.03 -5.76
N TYR A 94 -13.27 -11.36 -6.08
CA TYR A 94 -14.18 -10.48 -6.81
C TYR A 94 -15.54 -10.42 -6.11
N LEU A 95 -15.96 -9.20 -5.75
CA LEU A 95 -17.24 -8.90 -5.13
C LEU A 95 -18.30 -8.60 -6.20
N PRO A 96 -19.37 -9.42 -6.34
CA PRO A 96 -20.41 -9.19 -7.33
C PRO A 96 -21.45 -8.14 -6.91
N GLN A 97 -21.30 -7.48 -5.76
CA GLN A 97 -22.38 -6.74 -5.11
C GLN A 97 -22.83 -5.47 -5.82
N PHE A 98 -21.99 -4.81 -6.64
CA PHE A 98 -22.19 -3.45 -7.20
C PHE A 98 -23.36 -3.33 -8.21
N HIS A 99 -24.56 -3.74 -7.80
CA HIS A 99 -25.85 -3.65 -8.46
C HIS A 99 -26.94 -3.81 -7.40
N THR A 100 -28.13 -3.29 -7.65
CA THR A 100 -29.24 -3.40 -6.71
C THR A 100 -29.88 -4.79 -6.81
N ILE A 101 -30.33 -5.32 -5.67
CA ILE A 101 -31.22 -6.47 -5.58
C ILE A 101 -32.36 -6.14 -4.60
N PRO A 102 -33.56 -6.74 -4.77
CA PRO A 102 -34.72 -6.44 -3.92
C PRO A 102 -34.44 -6.62 -2.43
N GLU A 103 -33.66 -7.64 -2.06
CA GLU A 103 -33.30 -7.94 -0.68
C GLU A 103 -32.46 -6.82 -0.06
N ASN A 104 -31.40 -6.39 -0.73
CA ASN A 104 -30.55 -5.32 -0.25
C ASN A 104 -31.30 -3.99 -0.15
N ASP A 105 -32.19 -3.70 -1.10
CA ASP A 105 -33.03 -2.50 -1.06
C ASP A 105 -33.98 -2.53 0.16
N ALA A 106 -34.54 -3.70 0.49
CA ALA A 106 -35.37 -3.88 1.68
C ALA A 106 -34.57 -3.77 2.99
N TRP A 107 -33.32 -4.25 3.01
CA TRP A 107 -32.49 -4.29 4.22
C TRP A 107 -31.76 -2.98 4.52
N TRP A 108 -31.30 -2.29 3.48
CA TRP A 108 -30.39 -1.14 3.58
C TRP A 108 -30.97 0.15 2.98
N GLY A 109 -32.17 0.07 2.39
CA GLY A 109 -32.87 1.16 1.75
C GLY A 109 -32.71 1.14 0.23
N ALA A 110 -33.71 1.68 -0.48
CA ALA A 110 -33.81 1.65 -1.93
C ALA A 110 -32.53 2.13 -2.64
N GLY A 111 -32.13 1.39 -3.67
CA GLY A 111 -30.95 1.70 -4.48
C GLY A 111 -29.62 1.31 -3.82
N PHE A 112 -29.61 0.37 -2.88
CA PHE A 112 -28.39 0.03 -2.15
C PHE A 112 -27.39 -0.71 -3.03
N THR A 113 -26.18 -0.16 -3.08
CA THR A 113 -24.94 -0.80 -3.52
C THR A 113 -23.83 -0.40 -2.56
N GLU A 114 -22.70 -1.10 -2.59
CA GLU A 114 -21.53 -0.75 -1.77
C GLU A 114 -20.99 0.66 -2.06
N TRP A 115 -21.27 1.22 -3.24
CA TRP A 115 -20.99 2.62 -3.54
C TRP A 115 -21.62 3.60 -2.56
N ARG A 116 -22.77 3.25 -1.97
CA ARG A 116 -23.43 4.07 -0.95
C ARG A 116 -22.63 4.16 0.35
N ASN A 117 -21.88 3.10 0.69
CA ASN A 117 -20.97 3.06 1.83
C ASN A 117 -19.65 3.78 1.51
N VAL A 118 -19.10 3.55 0.32
CA VAL A 118 -17.85 4.17 -0.14
C VAL A 118 -17.97 5.70 -0.20
N SER A 119 -19.03 6.20 -0.85
CA SER A 119 -19.22 7.65 -1.09
C SER A 119 -19.49 8.47 0.18
N ARG A 120 -19.99 7.85 1.25
CA ARG A 120 -20.28 8.53 2.54
C ARG A 120 -19.12 8.48 3.53
N ALA A 121 -18.09 7.67 3.26
CA ALA A 121 -16.99 7.49 4.20
C ALA A 121 -16.26 8.82 4.41
N LEU A 122 -15.85 9.09 5.65
CA LEU A 122 -15.16 10.32 6.03
C LEU A 122 -13.83 10.00 6.72
N PRO A 123 -12.80 10.85 6.59
CA PRO A 123 -11.58 10.74 7.36
C PRO A 123 -11.87 10.79 8.86
N GLN A 124 -11.28 9.85 9.61
CA GLN A 124 -11.42 9.78 11.08
C GLN A 124 -10.24 10.43 11.82
N PHE A 125 -9.08 10.52 11.17
CA PHE A 125 -7.82 11.07 11.68
C PHE A 125 -7.04 11.74 10.54
N GLU A 126 -6.05 12.57 10.87
CA GLU A 126 -5.26 13.29 9.86
C GLU A 126 -4.52 12.32 8.93
N GLY A 127 -4.59 12.56 7.62
CA GLY A 127 -3.99 11.69 6.61
C GLY A 127 -4.80 10.41 6.29
N HIS A 128 -5.97 10.22 6.88
CA HIS A 128 -6.87 9.11 6.54
C HIS A 128 -7.52 9.34 5.16
N ALA A 129 -7.16 8.53 4.17
CA ALA A 129 -7.64 8.63 2.79
C ALA A 129 -9.07 8.06 2.60
N GLN A 130 -10.08 8.80 3.08
CA GLN A 130 -11.50 8.53 2.84
C GLN A 130 -12.23 9.81 2.36
N PRO A 131 -13.25 9.70 1.49
CA PRO A 131 -13.67 8.50 0.78
C PRO A 131 -12.64 8.07 -0.28
N ARG A 132 -12.48 6.76 -0.52
CA ARG A 132 -11.71 6.25 -1.66
C ARG A 132 -12.59 6.19 -2.91
N LEU A 133 -12.32 7.05 -3.89
CA LEU A 133 -13.15 7.18 -5.09
C LEU A 133 -12.57 6.37 -6.28
N PRO A 134 -13.41 5.74 -7.11
CA PRO A 134 -12.96 5.06 -8.33
C PRO A 134 -12.44 6.04 -9.38
N ALA A 135 -11.50 5.59 -10.22
CA ALA A 135 -11.02 6.32 -11.39
C ALA A 135 -11.78 5.89 -12.67
N ASP A 136 -11.12 5.14 -13.56
CA ASP A 136 -11.55 4.87 -14.95
C ASP A 136 -12.98 4.31 -15.09
N LEU A 137 -13.36 3.38 -14.22
CA LEU A 137 -14.64 2.66 -14.31
C LEU A 137 -15.79 3.37 -13.57
N GLY A 138 -15.48 4.43 -12.81
CA GLY A 138 -16.45 5.19 -12.02
C GLY A 138 -17.27 4.34 -11.04
N PHE A 139 -18.42 4.87 -10.62
CA PHE A 139 -19.39 4.17 -9.79
C PHE A 139 -20.25 3.23 -10.63
N TYR A 140 -19.64 2.13 -11.10
CA TYR A 140 -20.25 1.22 -12.06
C TYR A 140 -21.43 0.41 -11.51
N ASP A 141 -22.23 -0.14 -12.43
CA ASP A 141 -23.29 -1.13 -12.15
C ASP A 141 -22.96 -2.44 -12.87
N LEU A 142 -22.80 -3.53 -12.11
CA LEU A 142 -22.43 -4.85 -12.64
C LEU A 142 -23.54 -5.55 -13.44
N ARG A 143 -24.73 -4.94 -13.56
CA ARG A 143 -25.74 -5.38 -14.53
C ARG A 143 -25.39 -4.97 -15.95
N ASN A 144 -24.44 -4.04 -16.14
CA ASN A 144 -23.89 -3.69 -17.45
C ASN A 144 -22.73 -4.64 -17.79
N PRO A 145 -22.87 -5.55 -18.77
CA PRO A 145 -21.82 -6.50 -19.12
C PRO A 145 -20.52 -5.82 -19.59
N GLN A 146 -20.60 -4.59 -20.13
CA GLN A 146 -19.41 -3.87 -20.58
C GLN A 146 -18.42 -3.62 -19.44
N VAL A 147 -18.91 -3.38 -18.22
CA VAL A 147 -18.06 -3.17 -17.03
C VAL A 147 -17.18 -4.39 -16.79
N MET A 148 -17.77 -5.59 -16.84
CA MET A 148 -17.01 -6.84 -16.64
C MET A 148 -16.04 -7.13 -17.79
N ARG A 149 -16.35 -6.75 -19.03
CA ARG A 149 -15.39 -6.81 -20.15
C ARG A 149 -14.20 -5.90 -19.94
N ASP A 150 -14.46 -4.67 -19.48
CA ASP A 150 -13.41 -3.67 -19.22
C ASP A 150 -12.55 -4.11 -18.03
N GLN A 151 -13.15 -4.64 -16.97
CA GLN A 151 -12.43 -5.21 -15.83
C GLN A 151 -11.60 -6.43 -16.21
N ALA A 152 -12.14 -7.35 -17.01
CA ALA A 152 -11.41 -8.52 -17.49
C ALA A 152 -10.21 -8.13 -18.37
N THR A 153 -10.41 -7.13 -19.25
CA THR A 153 -9.35 -6.58 -20.09
C THR A 153 -8.26 -5.94 -19.24
N LEU A 154 -8.64 -5.10 -18.29
CA LEU A 154 -7.71 -4.42 -17.38
C LEU A 154 -6.94 -5.41 -16.50
N ALA A 155 -7.63 -6.41 -15.94
CA ALA A 155 -7.03 -7.48 -15.16
C ALA A 155 -5.94 -8.21 -15.95
N ARG A 156 -6.23 -8.60 -17.19
CA ARG A 156 -5.28 -9.27 -18.08
C ARG A 156 -4.08 -8.40 -18.43
N GLU A 157 -4.28 -7.11 -18.71
CA GLU A 157 -3.19 -6.17 -19.02
C GLU A 157 -2.14 -6.04 -17.91
N TYR A 158 -2.55 -6.24 -16.66
CA TYR A 158 -1.66 -6.14 -15.49
C TYR A 158 -1.32 -7.49 -14.85
N GLY A 159 -1.66 -8.59 -15.52
CA GLY A 159 -1.22 -9.94 -15.15
C GLY A 159 -2.07 -10.66 -14.11
N ILE A 160 -3.29 -10.19 -13.85
CA ILE A 160 -4.30 -10.98 -13.14
C ILE A 160 -4.77 -12.09 -14.09
N GLY A 161 -4.59 -13.34 -13.65
CA GLY A 161 -4.87 -14.53 -14.46
C GLY A 161 -6.25 -15.13 -14.23
N ALA A 162 -6.92 -14.79 -13.13
CA ALA A 162 -8.29 -15.22 -12.88
C ALA A 162 -9.00 -14.33 -11.85
N PHE A 163 -10.34 -14.36 -11.87
CA PHE A 163 -11.18 -13.87 -10.76
C PHE A 163 -11.75 -15.00 -9.92
N CYS A 164 -11.76 -14.84 -8.60
CA CYS A 164 -12.46 -15.71 -7.66
C CYS A 164 -13.72 -15.00 -7.17
N PHE A 165 -14.87 -15.31 -7.78
CA PHE A 165 -16.13 -14.67 -7.43
C PHE A 165 -16.63 -15.17 -6.08
N TYR A 166 -17.00 -14.25 -5.19
CA TYR A 166 -17.84 -14.61 -4.06
C TYR A 166 -19.19 -15.11 -4.56
N TYR A 167 -19.62 -16.23 -4.01
CA TYR A 167 -20.86 -16.88 -4.36
C TYR A 167 -21.75 -17.02 -3.13
N TYR A 168 -23.01 -16.55 -3.23
CA TYR A 168 -23.92 -16.41 -2.11
C TYR A 168 -25.16 -17.29 -2.30
N TRP A 169 -25.01 -18.56 -1.90
CA TRP A 169 -26.08 -19.56 -1.83
C TRP A 169 -26.58 -19.72 -0.40
N PHE A 170 -27.90 -19.72 -0.19
CA PHE A 170 -28.54 -19.82 1.13
C PHE A 170 -29.69 -20.84 1.11
N GLY A 171 -29.40 -22.13 0.90
CA GLY A 171 -30.44 -23.16 1.06
C GLY A 171 -31.52 -23.16 -0.02
N GLY A 172 -31.15 -22.99 -1.29
CA GLY A 172 -32.11 -22.89 -2.40
C GLY A 172 -32.37 -21.47 -2.91
N LYS A 173 -31.81 -20.45 -2.25
CA LYS A 173 -31.85 -19.05 -2.70
C LYS A 173 -30.46 -18.52 -2.99
N THR A 174 -30.25 -18.00 -4.20
CA THR A 174 -29.00 -17.35 -4.58
C THR A 174 -29.17 -15.84 -4.60
N LEU A 175 -28.21 -15.11 -4.01
CA LEU A 175 -28.15 -13.65 -4.05
C LEU A 175 -26.95 -13.19 -4.88
N LEU A 176 -27.05 -12.00 -5.48
CA LEU A 176 -25.97 -11.35 -6.24
C LEU A 176 -25.42 -12.15 -7.44
N GLU A 177 -26.15 -13.14 -7.95
CA GLU A 177 -25.66 -14.04 -9.00
C GLU A 177 -25.73 -13.44 -10.42
N ALA A 178 -26.47 -12.35 -10.62
CA ALA A 178 -26.69 -11.76 -11.94
C ALA A 178 -25.39 -11.44 -12.72
N PRO A 179 -24.35 -10.83 -12.12
CA PRO A 179 -23.08 -10.59 -12.82
C PRO A 179 -22.39 -11.89 -13.26
N LEU A 180 -22.42 -12.93 -12.42
CA LEU A 180 -21.80 -14.21 -12.74
C LEU A 180 -22.55 -14.94 -13.88
N GLN A 181 -23.88 -14.87 -13.91
CA GLN A 181 -24.66 -15.39 -15.04
C GLN A 181 -24.37 -14.64 -16.34
N GLN A 182 -24.16 -13.33 -16.27
CA GLN A 182 -23.76 -12.52 -17.43
C GLN A 182 -22.36 -12.91 -17.90
N TRP A 183 -21.40 -13.07 -16.98
CA TRP A 183 -20.06 -13.57 -17.28
C TRP A 183 -20.09 -14.93 -17.99
N LEU A 184 -20.93 -15.84 -17.49
CA LEU A 184 -21.09 -17.17 -18.08
C LEU A 184 -21.63 -17.11 -19.52
N ARG A 185 -22.63 -16.25 -19.78
CA ARG A 185 -23.26 -16.10 -21.11
C ARG A 185 -22.40 -15.32 -22.11
N ASP A 186 -21.47 -14.48 -21.64
CA ASP A 186 -20.66 -13.63 -22.50
C ASP A 186 -19.33 -14.31 -22.86
N GLU A 187 -19.25 -14.89 -24.05
CA GLU A 187 -18.05 -15.57 -24.54
C GLU A 187 -16.89 -14.62 -24.87
N SER A 188 -17.14 -13.30 -24.97
CA SER A 188 -16.09 -12.30 -25.23
C SER A 188 -15.18 -12.08 -24.02
N ILE A 189 -15.66 -12.45 -22.82
CA ILE A 189 -14.86 -12.44 -21.60
C ILE A 189 -14.10 -13.77 -21.53
N ASP A 190 -12.79 -13.74 -21.80
CA ASP A 190 -11.94 -14.93 -21.81
C ASP A 190 -11.13 -15.12 -20.52
N LEU A 191 -11.20 -14.18 -19.58
CA LEU A 191 -10.49 -14.26 -18.31
C LEU A 191 -11.02 -15.47 -17.48
N PRO A 192 -10.13 -16.37 -17.02
CA PRO A 192 -10.52 -17.48 -16.17
C PRO A 192 -11.19 -17.06 -14.86
N PHE A 193 -12.01 -17.94 -14.29
CA PHE A 193 -12.66 -17.68 -13.01
C PHE A 193 -12.89 -18.93 -12.15
N CYS A 194 -13.02 -18.77 -10.85
CA CYS A 194 -13.54 -19.79 -9.93
C CYS A 194 -14.51 -19.18 -8.92
N LEU A 195 -15.11 -20.03 -8.07
CA LEU A 195 -16.07 -19.61 -7.05
C LEU A 195 -15.51 -19.79 -5.64
N CYS A 196 -15.78 -18.82 -4.77
CA CYS A 196 -15.64 -18.94 -3.32
C CYS A 196 -17.04 -18.85 -2.69
N TRP A 197 -17.54 -19.98 -2.17
CA TRP A 197 -18.82 -19.98 -1.47
C TRP A 197 -18.68 -19.31 -0.11
N ALA A 198 -19.30 -18.12 0.02
CA ALA A 198 -19.44 -17.39 1.28
C ALA A 198 -20.49 -18.07 2.15
N ASN A 199 -20.14 -19.23 2.71
CA ASN A 199 -21.03 -20.16 3.40
C ASN A 199 -21.42 -19.73 4.84
N GLU A 200 -21.40 -18.43 5.12
CA GLU A 200 -21.79 -17.84 6.38
C GLU A 200 -23.15 -17.15 6.31
N ASN A 201 -23.78 -16.94 7.47
CA ASN A 201 -25.03 -16.19 7.56
C ASN A 201 -24.81 -14.75 7.12
N TRP A 202 -25.81 -14.16 6.46
CA TRP A 202 -25.80 -12.72 6.22
C TRP A 202 -26.49 -12.01 7.39
N SER A 203 -25.76 -11.17 8.11
CA SER A 203 -26.27 -10.37 9.24
C SER A 203 -26.33 -8.87 8.92
N ARG A 204 -27.21 -8.11 9.60
CA ARG A 204 -27.25 -6.64 9.50
C ARG A 204 -26.00 -5.93 10.03
N ARG A 205 -25.20 -6.61 10.85
CA ARG A 205 -23.91 -6.07 11.26
C ARG A 205 -22.85 -6.62 10.32
N TRP A 206 -22.10 -5.71 9.69
CA TRP A 206 -20.96 -6.02 8.80
C TRP A 206 -19.75 -6.62 9.53
N ASP A 207 -19.93 -7.10 10.76
CA ASP A 207 -18.91 -7.73 11.60
C ASP A 207 -19.10 -9.25 11.75
N GLY A 208 -20.05 -9.85 11.01
CA GLY A 208 -20.28 -11.30 10.95
C GLY A 208 -20.93 -11.89 12.20
N ARG A 209 -21.56 -11.07 13.06
CA ARG A 209 -22.23 -11.51 14.29
C ARG A 209 -23.63 -12.08 14.05
N ALA A 210 -24.01 -13.08 14.85
CA ALA A 210 -25.24 -13.87 14.71
C ALA A 210 -26.55 -13.19 15.20
N ASP A 211 -26.48 -11.96 15.71
CA ASP A 211 -27.68 -11.22 16.13
C ASP A 211 -28.14 -10.30 14.98
N ASP A 212 -29.39 -10.44 14.54
CA ASP A 212 -30.01 -9.85 13.33
C ASP A 212 -29.59 -10.49 11.99
N ILE A 213 -29.78 -11.81 11.85
CA ILE A 213 -29.64 -12.55 10.59
C ILE A 213 -30.68 -12.04 9.57
N LEU A 214 -30.21 -11.53 8.43
CA LEU A 214 -31.01 -11.15 7.26
C LEU A 214 -31.43 -12.37 6.45
N ILE A 215 -30.48 -13.30 6.24
CA ILE A 215 -30.72 -14.62 5.67
C ILE A 215 -29.70 -15.62 6.25
N GLY A 216 -30.22 -16.75 6.72
CA GLY A 216 -29.41 -17.80 7.34
C GLY A 216 -28.93 -18.84 6.33
N GLN A 217 -27.80 -19.47 6.63
CA GLN A 217 -27.33 -20.69 6.00
C GLN A 217 -27.92 -21.90 6.70
N GLN A 218 -28.31 -22.90 5.93
CA GLN A 218 -28.71 -24.21 6.43
C GLN A 218 -27.87 -25.26 5.72
N HIS A 219 -27.02 -25.96 6.46
CA HIS A 219 -26.13 -26.98 5.92
C HIS A 219 -26.75 -28.37 6.16
N SER A 220 -27.19 -29.04 5.08
CA SER A 220 -27.69 -30.42 5.12
C SER A 220 -27.15 -31.24 3.95
N ALA A 221 -27.32 -32.57 4.00
CA ALA A 221 -26.89 -33.42 2.89
C ALA A 221 -27.67 -33.13 1.59
N GLU A 222 -28.93 -32.75 1.70
CA GLU A 222 -29.77 -32.31 0.58
C GLU A 222 -29.30 -30.97 0.03
N ASP A 223 -28.99 -30.00 0.91
CA ASP A 223 -28.47 -28.69 0.47
C ASP A 223 -27.10 -28.81 -0.19
N ASP A 224 -26.22 -29.67 0.31
CA ASP A 224 -24.93 -29.95 -0.31
C ASP A 224 -25.10 -30.38 -1.78
N LEU A 225 -26.06 -31.27 -2.05
CA LEU A 225 -26.37 -31.75 -3.40
C LEU A 225 -27.05 -30.67 -4.25
N ALA A 226 -27.95 -29.87 -3.67
CA ALA A 226 -28.61 -28.77 -4.36
C ALA A 226 -27.59 -27.69 -4.77
N PHE A 227 -26.67 -27.32 -3.87
CA PHE A 227 -25.61 -26.36 -4.11
C PHE A 227 -24.70 -26.80 -5.25
N ILE A 228 -24.14 -28.02 -5.18
CA ILE A 228 -23.21 -28.50 -6.21
C ILE A 228 -23.89 -28.65 -7.57
N ALA A 229 -25.17 -29.06 -7.58
CA ALA A 229 -25.98 -29.13 -8.80
C ALA A 229 -26.22 -27.74 -9.39
N HIS A 230 -26.49 -26.75 -8.55
CA HIS A 230 -26.72 -25.37 -8.98
C HIS A 230 -25.47 -24.74 -9.60
N ILE A 231 -24.28 -24.95 -9.02
CA ILE A 231 -23.04 -24.38 -9.57
C ILE A 231 -22.42 -25.20 -10.72
N ALA A 232 -22.99 -26.36 -11.02
CA ALA A 232 -22.51 -27.27 -12.07
C ALA A 232 -22.32 -26.61 -13.46
N PRO A 233 -23.19 -25.70 -13.94
CA PRO A 233 -22.97 -25.00 -15.20
C PRO A 233 -21.65 -24.19 -15.21
N TYR A 234 -21.31 -23.55 -14.08
CA TYR A 234 -20.04 -22.82 -13.96
C TYR A 234 -18.85 -23.77 -13.96
N LEU A 235 -18.91 -24.88 -13.23
CA LEU A 235 -17.83 -25.88 -13.17
C LEU A 235 -17.52 -26.52 -14.54
N ARG A 236 -18.49 -26.53 -15.46
CA ARG A 236 -18.33 -27.02 -16.84
C ARG A 236 -17.77 -25.98 -17.80
N ASP A 237 -17.79 -24.69 -17.45
CA ASP A 237 -17.31 -23.64 -18.34
C ASP A 237 -15.83 -23.85 -18.68
N ARG A 238 -15.47 -23.65 -19.96
CA ARG A 238 -14.10 -23.82 -20.46
C ARG A 238 -13.09 -22.87 -19.81
N ARG A 239 -13.56 -21.73 -19.28
CA ARG A 239 -12.78 -20.70 -18.59
C ARG A 239 -12.68 -20.96 -17.09
N TYR A 240 -13.35 -22.00 -16.55
CA TYR A 240 -13.27 -22.27 -15.13
C TYR A 240 -11.84 -22.65 -14.72
N LEU A 241 -11.29 -21.98 -13.71
CA LEU A 241 -9.93 -22.19 -13.23
C LEU A 241 -9.78 -23.61 -12.69
N ARG A 242 -8.71 -24.29 -13.10
CA ARG A 242 -8.44 -25.69 -12.77
C ARG A 242 -7.07 -25.84 -12.12
N VAL A 243 -7.00 -26.70 -11.11
CA VAL A 243 -5.75 -27.16 -10.48
C VAL A 243 -5.61 -28.64 -10.78
N ASP A 244 -4.49 -29.06 -11.36
CA ASP A 244 -4.28 -30.45 -11.82
C ASP A 244 -5.40 -30.94 -12.76
N GLY A 245 -5.95 -30.05 -13.59
CA GLY A 245 -7.08 -30.32 -14.50
C GLY A 245 -8.48 -30.35 -13.84
N ARG A 246 -8.56 -30.21 -12.51
CA ARG A 246 -9.81 -30.30 -11.73
C ARG A 246 -10.38 -28.91 -11.43
N PRO A 247 -11.70 -28.66 -11.57
CA PRO A 247 -12.31 -27.37 -11.24
C PRO A 247 -12.03 -26.97 -9.80
N LEU A 248 -11.53 -25.75 -9.58
CA LEU A 248 -11.23 -25.23 -8.24
C LEU A 248 -12.47 -24.61 -7.59
N LEU A 249 -12.95 -25.19 -6.48
CA LEU A 249 -14.03 -24.65 -5.66
C LEU A 249 -13.49 -24.25 -4.28
N LEU A 250 -13.72 -22.99 -3.88
CA LEU A 250 -13.36 -22.49 -2.56
C LEU A 250 -14.58 -22.47 -1.62
N VAL A 251 -14.35 -22.79 -0.36
CA VAL A 251 -15.32 -22.63 0.74
C VAL A 251 -14.76 -21.64 1.76
N TYR A 252 -15.54 -20.63 2.14
CA TYR A 252 -15.03 -19.54 2.98
C TYR A 252 -14.75 -19.97 4.43
N ARG A 253 -15.69 -20.69 5.06
CA ARG A 253 -15.62 -21.17 6.46
C ARG A 253 -15.99 -22.65 6.55
N PRO A 254 -15.05 -23.58 6.35
CA PRO A 254 -15.33 -25.01 6.42
C PRO A 254 -15.81 -25.46 7.81
N GLY A 255 -15.46 -24.72 8.87
CA GLY A 255 -15.91 -25.00 10.23
C GLY A 255 -17.42 -24.89 10.47
N LEU A 256 -18.18 -24.27 9.56
CA LEU A 256 -19.64 -24.16 9.64
C LEU A 256 -20.37 -25.39 9.06
N LEU A 257 -19.67 -26.23 8.30
CA LEU A 257 -20.24 -27.48 7.77
C LEU A 257 -20.35 -28.50 8.92
N PRO A 258 -21.52 -29.16 9.11
CA PRO A 258 -21.68 -30.18 10.14
C PRO A 258 -20.72 -31.36 9.96
N GLU A 259 -20.59 -31.85 8.72
CA GLU A 259 -19.76 -32.99 8.35
C GLU A 259 -18.95 -32.69 7.07
N PRO A 260 -17.91 -31.84 7.14
CA PRO A 260 -17.23 -31.31 5.95
C PRO A 260 -16.65 -32.41 5.04
N ARG A 261 -16.15 -33.51 5.61
CA ARG A 261 -15.68 -34.67 4.84
C ARG A 261 -16.79 -35.37 4.06
N ALA A 262 -17.96 -35.50 4.66
CA ALA A 262 -19.12 -36.10 4.02
C ALA A 262 -19.66 -35.17 2.92
N THR A 263 -19.70 -33.85 3.17
CA THR A 263 -20.04 -32.82 2.19
C THR A 263 -19.10 -32.89 0.97
N ALA A 264 -17.78 -32.88 1.19
CA ALA A 264 -16.80 -33.02 0.11
C ALA A 264 -16.99 -34.31 -0.69
N THR A 265 -17.29 -35.43 -0.01
CA THR A 265 -17.54 -36.72 -0.66
C THR A 265 -18.79 -36.66 -1.53
N ARG A 266 -19.90 -36.08 -1.04
CA ARG A 266 -21.14 -35.88 -1.79
C ARG A 266 -20.91 -35.06 -3.05
N TRP A 267 -20.22 -33.92 -2.93
CA TRP A 267 -19.91 -33.07 -4.09
C TRP A 267 -19.09 -33.79 -5.14
N ARG A 268 -18.01 -34.48 -4.74
CA ARG A 268 -17.16 -35.23 -5.67
C ARG A 268 -17.93 -36.34 -6.39
N THR A 269 -18.74 -37.11 -5.66
CA THR A 269 -19.55 -38.17 -6.25
C THR A 269 -20.55 -37.60 -7.25
N TRP A 270 -21.29 -36.56 -6.86
CA TRP A 270 -22.24 -35.90 -7.75
C TRP A 270 -21.56 -35.36 -9.02
N CYS A 271 -20.41 -34.69 -8.90
CA CYS A 271 -19.65 -34.17 -10.04
C CYS A 271 -19.18 -35.27 -11.00
N ARG A 272 -18.70 -36.42 -10.48
CA ARG A 272 -18.31 -37.56 -11.32
C ARG A 272 -19.50 -38.16 -12.07
N GLU A 273 -20.62 -38.37 -11.37
CA GLU A 273 -21.84 -38.94 -11.96
C GLU A 273 -22.51 -38.02 -12.99
N ASN A 274 -22.26 -36.71 -12.91
CA ASN A 274 -22.86 -35.70 -13.79
C ASN A 274 -21.87 -35.12 -14.82
N GLY A 275 -20.78 -35.83 -15.12
CA GLY A 275 -19.86 -35.52 -16.23
C GLY A 275 -18.93 -34.33 -16.01
N ILE A 276 -18.78 -33.83 -14.78
CA ILE A 276 -17.77 -32.81 -14.43
C ILE A 276 -16.42 -33.48 -14.13
N GLY A 277 -16.45 -34.70 -13.60
CA GLY A 277 -15.28 -35.44 -13.15
C GLY A 277 -14.89 -35.06 -11.72
N GLU A 278 -13.59 -35.09 -11.43
CA GLU A 278 -13.05 -34.76 -10.12
C GLU A 278 -12.91 -33.24 -9.93
N ILE A 279 -13.14 -32.75 -8.71
CA ILE A 279 -13.00 -31.32 -8.35
C ILE A 279 -11.82 -31.10 -7.39
N HIS A 280 -11.30 -29.88 -7.32
CA HIS A 280 -10.29 -29.47 -6.35
C HIS A 280 -10.96 -28.53 -5.34
N ILE A 281 -11.08 -28.97 -4.08
CA ILE A 281 -11.76 -28.20 -3.04
C ILE A 281 -10.70 -27.54 -2.17
N ALA A 282 -10.79 -26.22 -2.02
CA ALA A 282 -9.94 -25.46 -1.12
C ALA A 282 -10.79 -24.65 -0.13
N TYR A 283 -10.16 -24.14 0.92
CA TYR A 283 -10.80 -23.20 1.82
C TYR A 283 -9.94 -21.96 2.06
N THR A 284 -10.58 -20.83 2.36
CA THR A 284 -9.86 -19.62 2.74
C THR A 284 -9.48 -19.65 4.22
N GLN A 285 -8.23 -19.35 4.55
CA GLN A 285 -7.76 -19.19 5.92
C GLN A 285 -8.22 -17.85 6.53
N SER A 286 -9.53 -17.58 6.48
CA SER A 286 -10.15 -16.37 7.00
C SER A 286 -10.29 -16.44 8.52
N PHE A 287 -10.63 -17.61 9.05
CA PHE A 287 -10.78 -17.83 10.48
C PHE A 287 -10.17 -19.15 10.96
N ASP A 288 -10.01 -20.12 10.06
CA ASP A 288 -9.52 -21.47 10.33
C ASP A 288 -8.07 -21.64 9.84
N ARG A 289 -7.27 -22.41 10.58
CA ARG A 289 -5.89 -22.78 10.22
C ARG A 289 -5.63 -24.29 10.13
N ALA A 290 -6.69 -25.11 10.27
CA ALA A 290 -6.57 -26.56 10.27
C ALA A 290 -6.04 -27.10 8.92
N ASP A 291 -5.45 -28.29 8.94
CA ASP A 291 -5.05 -28.97 7.72
C ASP A 291 -6.30 -29.20 6.84
N PRO A 292 -6.30 -28.83 5.53
CA PRO A 292 -7.43 -29.04 4.64
C PRO A 292 -7.90 -30.51 4.60
N MET A 293 -7.00 -31.46 4.82
CA MET A 293 -7.33 -32.89 4.88
C MET A 293 -8.31 -33.20 6.01
N ASP A 294 -8.32 -32.43 7.11
CA ASP A 294 -9.27 -32.60 8.22
C ASP A 294 -10.72 -32.38 7.77
N TYR A 295 -10.92 -31.56 6.74
CA TYR A 295 -12.20 -31.27 6.11
C TYR A 295 -12.49 -32.15 4.89
N GLY A 296 -11.54 -32.98 4.45
CA GLY A 296 -11.64 -33.72 3.19
C GLY A 296 -11.40 -32.84 1.95
N PHE A 297 -10.73 -31.71 2.14
CA PHE A 297 -10.36 -30.76 1.09
C PHE A 297 -8.91 -30.99 0.63
N ASP A 298 -8.54 -30.44 -0.52
CA ASP A 298 -7.23 -30.64 -1.14
C ASP A 298 -6.19 -29.57 -0.76
N ALA A 299 -6.66 -28.34 -0.47
CA ALA A 299 -5.78 -27.20 -0.25
C ALA A 299 -6.39 -26.14 0.67
N ALA A 300 -5.54 -25.20 1.09
CA ALA A 300 -5.95 -23.96 1.75
C ALA A 300 -5.47 -22.75 0.93
N VAL A 301 -6.09 -21.60 1.15
CA VAL A 301 -5.75 -20.31 0.53
C VAL A 301 -5.51 -19.29 1.64
N GLU A 302 -4.33 -18.67 1.68
CA GLU A 302 -4.07 -17.55 2.58
C GLU A 302 -4.98 -16.36 2.23
N PHE A 303 -5.60 -15.76 3.25
CA PHE A 303 -6.59 -14.69 3.08
C PHE A 303 -6.22 -13.45 3.93
N PRO A 304 -5.13 -12.72 3.59
CA PRO A 304 -4.76 -11.52 4.34
C PRO A 304 -5.86 -10.44 4.25
N PRO A 305 -6.08 -9.63 5.31
CA PRO A 305 -5.21 -9.46 6.48
C PRO A 305 -5.53 -10.43 7.64
N ASN A 306 -6.40 -11.41 7.43
CA ASN A 306 -6.84 -12.32 8.49
C ASN A 306 -5.65 -13.06 9.09
N LEU A 307 -5.81 -13.61 10.29
CA LEU A 307 -4.76 -14.41 10.92
C LEU A 307 -3.41 -13.68 11.16
N ALA A 308 -3.29 -12.38 10.94
CA ALA A 308 -2.17 -11.57 11.39
C ALA A 308 -2.59 -10.71 12.59
N THR A 309 -1.61 -10.28 13.39
CA THR A 309 -1.82 -9.38 14.53
C THR A 309 -0.77 -8.27 14.53
N PRO A 310 -0.80 -7.37 13.53
CA PRO A 310 0.14 -6.25 13.46
C PRO A 310 -0.01 -5.30 14.65
N THR A 311 1.01 -4.50 14.89
CA THR A 311 1.01 -3.44 15.91
C THR A 311 -0.15 -2.47 15.70
N ASN A 312 -0.78 -2.10 16.81
CA ASN A 312 -1.83 -1.11 16.85
C ASN A 312 -1.22 0.28 17.05
N VAL A 313 -1.33 1.13 16.04
CA VAL A 313 -0.77 2.50 15.99
C VAL A 313 -1.85 3.57 16.20
N THR A 314 -3.02 3.19 16.72
CA THR A 314 -4.14 4.12 16.95
C THR A 314 -3.75 5.26 17.89
N ALA A 315 -2.95 4.97 18.92
CA ALA A 315 -2.50 5.98 19.90
C ALA A 315 -1.69 7.12 19.27
N ASP A 316 -1.05 6.86 18.13
CA ASP A 316 -0.17 7.83 17.48
C ASP A 316 -0.94 8.82 16.59
N GLN A 317 -2.17 8.46 16.21
CA GLN A 317 -2.98 9.21 15.24
C GLN A 317 -3.65 10.43 15.88
N SER A 318 -3.61 11.56 15.16
CA SER A 318 -4.37 12.77 15.51
C SER A 318 -5.80 12.68 14.97
N LEU A 319 -6.78 12.60 15.86
CA LEU A 319 -8.18 12.40 15.50
C LEU A 319 -8.82 13.67 14.91
N VAL A 320 -9.48 13.49 13.75
CA VAL A 320 -10.38 14.49 13.15
C VAL A 320 -11.80 14.29 13.66
N ASN A 321 -12.20 13.03 13.88
CA ASN A 321 -13.43 12.68 14.59
C ASN A 321 -13.10 12.35 16.05
N PRO A 322 -13.44 13.22 17.03
CA PRO A 322 -13.22 12.93 18.45
C PRO A 322 -13.97 11.70 18.96
N GLY A 323 -15.02 11.28 18.25
CA GLY A 323 -15.82 10.10 18.55
C GLY A 323 -15.28 8.79 17.97
N TYR A 324 -14.12 8.80 17.30
CA TYR A 324 -13.55 7.59 16.69
C TYR A 324 -13.25 6.52 17.74
N ARG A 325 -13.73 5.31 17.48
CA ARG A 325 -13.59 4.09 18.31
C ARG A 325 -13.04 2.90 17.51
N GLY A 326 -12.53 3.17 16.32
CA GLY A 326 -11.95 2.16 15.45
C GLY A 326 -10.54 1.76 15.87
N GLN A 327 -9.87 1.04 14.98
CA GLN A 327 -8.53 0.54 15.18
C GLN A 327 -7.65 0.83 13.97
N VAL A 328 -6.48 1.38 14.23
CA VAL A 328 -5.44 1.63 13.23
C VAL A 328 -4.27 0.67 13.45
N LEU A 329 -3.88 -0.04 12.40
CA LEU A 329 -2.89 -1.11 12.41
C LEU A 329 -1.76 -0.82 11.41
N ASP A 330 -0.53 -1.26 11.68
CA ASP A 330 0.58 -1.12 10.73
C ASP A 330 0.54 -2.24 9.67
N TRP A 331 0.24 -1.88 8.42
CA TRP A 331 0.21 -2.82 7.30
C TRP A 331 1.60 -3.41 6.99
N ARG A 332 2.69 -2.69 7.28
CA ARG A 332 4.05 -3.16 6.98
C ARG A 332 4.35 -4.44 7.73
N GLU A 333 3.93 -4.53 9.00
CA GLU A 333 4.10 -5.72 9.82
C GLU A 333 3.25 -6.91 9.34
N LEU A 334 2.04 -6.63 8.83
CA LEU A 334 1.18 -7.65 8.20
C LEU A 334 1.90 -8.27 6.99
N ALA A 335 2.36 -7.44 6.06
CA ALA A 335 3.04 -7.93 4.85
C ALA A 335 4.31 -8.71 5.21
N ASP A 336 5.11 -8.19 6.13
CA ASP A 336 6.33 -8.80 6.62
C ASP A 336 6.11 -10.15 7.31
N ASP A 337 5.04 -10.29 8.10
CA ASP A 337 4.65 -11.57 8.71
C ASP A 337 4.34 -12.62 7.63
N TYR A 338 3.46 -12.29 6.69
CA TYR A 338 3.10 -13.20 5.58
C TYR A 338 4.30 -13.58 4.68
N ARG A 339 5.20 -12.63 4.40
CA ARG A 339 6.43 -12.88 3.63
C ARG A 339 7.34 -13.91 4.29
N ARG A 340 7.41 -13.91 5.62
CA ARG A 340 8.29 -14.81 6.39
C ARG A 340 7.64 -16.14 6.76
N ARG A 341 6.33 -16.32 6.58
CA ARG A 341 5.63 -17.57 6.92
C ARG A 341 6.10 -18.71 6.01
N PRO A 342 6.60 -19.83 6.58
CA PRO A 342 6.92 -21.01 5.80
C PRO A 342 5.64 -21.62 5.21
N LEU A 343 5.76 -22.28 4.07
CA LEU A 343 4.66 -23.09 3.55
C LEU A 343 4.52 -24.35 4.41
N PRO A 344 3.28 -24.76 4.77
CA PRO A 344 3.03 -25.99 5.51
C PRO A 344 3.25 -27.23 4.63
N ASN A 345 3.12 -28.41 5.23
CA ASN A 345 3.27 -29.70 4.54
C ASN A 345 2.10 -30.01 3.58
N TYR A 346 0.91 -29.47 3.87
CA TYR A 346 -0.24 -29.54 2.96
C TYR A 346 -0.16 -28.46 1.87
N ARG A 347 -0.95 -28.59 0.81
CA ARG A 347 -0.98 -27.60 -0.27
C ARG A 347 -1.63 -26.30 0.21
N LEU A 348 -0.85 -25.22 0.22
CA LEU A 348 -1.30 -23.88 0.55
C LEU A 348 -1.01 -22.95 -0.63
N PHE A 349 -2.04 -22.27 -1.12
CA PHE A 349 -1.88 -21.17 -2.08
C PHE A 349 -1.65 -19.88 -1.31
N PRO A 350 -0.50 -19.20 -1.49
CA PRO A 350 -0.21 -17.95 -0.81
C PRO A 350 -1.19 -16.83 -1.17
N GLY A 351 -1.28 -15.85 -0.28
CA GLY A 351 -2.20 -14.72 -0.41
C GLY A 351 -1.49 -13.39 -0.14
N VAL A 352 -1.86 -12.36 -0.89
CA VAL A 352 -1.41 -10.98 -0.69
C VAL A 352 -2.60 -10.01 -0.67
N ASN A 353 -2.46 -8.82 -0.09
CA ASN A 353 -3.46 -7.75 -0.19
C ASN A 353 -2.81 -6.39 -0.43
N CYS A 354 -3.50 -5.48 -1.11
CA CYS A 354 -3.01 -4.11 -1.38
C CYS A 354 -3.27 -3.13 -0.20
N GLY A 355 -4.06 -3.53 0.78
CA GLY A 355 -4.45 -2.68 1.90
C GLY A 355 -5.74 -3.18 2.53
N TRP A 356 -6.18 -2.52 3.61
CA TRP A 356 -7.47 -2.82 4.24
C TRP A 356 -7.94 -1.62 5.04
N ASP A 357 -9.17 -1.19 4.79
CA ASP A 357 -9.85 -0.13 5.51
C ASP A 357 -11.37 -0.26 5.35
N ASN A 358 -12.04 -0.73 6.41
CA ASN A 358 -13.49 -0.92 6.40
C ASN A 358 -14.29 0.21 7.08
N GLU A 359 -13.70 1.41 7.18
CA GLU A 359 -14.39 2.61 7.67
C GLU A 359 -15.71 2.89 6.92
N ALA A 360 -15.76 2.62 5.61
CA ALA A 360 -16.97 2.77 4.80
C ALA A 360 -18.15 1.89 5.29
N ARG A 361 -17.87 0.66 5.75
CA ARG A 361 -18.89 -0.25 6.34
C ARG A 361 -19.13 0.02 7.83
N ARG A 362 -18.15 0.59 8.54
CA ARG A 362 -18.15 0.74 10.00
C ARG A 362 -17.78 2.15 10.44
N SER A 363 -18.57 3.14 9.99
CA SER A 363 -18.22 4.56 10.23
C SER A 363 -17.96 4.88 11.71
N GLY A 364 -16.82 5.53 11.98
CA GLY A 364 -16.33 5.88 13.31
C GLY A 364 -15.76 4.69 14.10
N ALA A 365 -15.80 3.47 13.57
CA ALA A 365 -15.41 2.24 14.25
C ALA A 365 -14.69 1.24 13.31
N GLY A 366 -14.19 1.71 12.17
CA GLY A 366 -13.49 0.91 11.18
C GLY A 366 -12.15 0.39 11.70
N ARG A 367 -11.66 -0.68 11.06
CA ARG A 367 -10.29 -1.15 11.16
C ARG A 367 -9.54 -0.75 9.89
N THR A 368 -8.50 0.06 10.07
CA THR A 368 -7.68 0.63 8.99
C THR A 368 -6.25 0.14 9.13
N TYR A 369 -5.64 -0.31 8.03
CA TYR A 369 -4.25 -0.74 7.95
C TYR A 369 -3.45 0.35 7.22
N LEU A 370 -2.72 1.17 7.99
CA LEU A 370 -1.90 2.26 7.46
C LEU A 370 -0.57 1.78 6.90
N HIS A 371 0.08 2.65 6.12
CA HIS A 371 1.40 2.43 5.54
C HIS A 371 1.47 1.33 4.48
N ALA A 372 0.32 0.90 3.95
CA ALA A 372 0.24 0.17 2.69
C ALA A 372 0.66 1.10 1.54
N ALA A 373 1.44 0.56 0.58
CA ALA A 373 1.87 1.30 -0.60
C ALA A 373 2.09 0.34 -1.79
N PRO A 374 1.84 0.78 -3.04
CA PRO A 374 2.06 -0.03 -4.24
C PRO A 374 3.44 -0.70 -4.29
N ARG A 375 4.53 0.02 -3.99
CA ARG A 375 5.88 -0.57 -4.02
C ARG A 375 6.06 -1.67 -2.97
N ARG A 376 5.55 -1.49 -1.76
CA ARG A 376 5.63 -2.52 -0.71
C ARG A 376 4.77 -3.74 -1.03
N TYR A 377 3.60 -3.52 -1.63
CA TYR A 377 2.76 -4.60 -2.16
C TYR A 377 3.47 -5.36 -3.29
N ARG A 378 4.10 -4.66 -4.24
CA ARG A 378 4.96 -5.27 -5.28
C ARG A 378 6.04 -6.14 -4.66
N ASP A 379 6.75 -5.63 -3.66
CA ASP A 379 7.84 -6.35 -3.01
C ASP A 379 7.34 -7.61 -2.30
N TRP A 380 6.18 -7.56 -1.64
CA TRP A 380 5.53 -8.74 -1.04
C TRP A 380 5.10 -9.76 -2.09
N LEU A 381 4.40 -9.33 -3.14
CA LEU A 381 3.97 -10.23 -4.21
C LEU A 381 5.16 -10.88 -4.90
N ARG A 382 6.19 -10.10 -5.23
CA ARG A 382 7.44 -10.60 -5.82
C ARG A 382 8.11 -11.64 -4.92
N ASP A 383 8.34 -11.33 -3.65
CA ASP A 383 8.97 -12.28 -2.73
C ASP A 383 8.16 -13.56 -2.57
N THR A 384 6.83 -13.47 -2.63
CA THR A 384 5.95 -14.64 -2.61
C THR A 384 6.20 -15.54 -3.83
N ILE A 385 6.29 -14.94 -5.03
CA ILE A 385 6.56 -15.65 -6.29
C ILE A 385 7.99 -16.20 -6.33
N GLU A 386 8.98 -15.34 -6.11
CA GLU A 386 10.41 -15.64 -6.31
C GLU A 386 11.03 -16.45 -5.18
N ARG A 387 10.51 -16.34 -3.93
CA ARG A 387 11.08 -17.03 -2.76
C ARG A 387 10.15 -18.11 -2.22
N ARG A 388 8.92 -17.77 -1.83
CA ARG A 388 8.02 -18.75 -1.19
C ARG A 388 7.62 -19.87 -2.15
N LEU A 389 7.42 -19.54 -3.44
CA LEU A 389 7.03 -20.47 -4.49
C LEU A 389 8.19 -20.97 -5.36
N ALA A 390 9.45 -20.63 -5.03
CA ALA A 390 10.63 -20.97 -5.85
C ALA A 390 10.73 -22.48 -6.15
N GLY A 391 10.46 -23.33 -5.16
CA GLY A 391 10.52 -24.78 -5.26
C GLY A 391 9.26 -25.45 -5.83
N ARG A 392 8.23 -24.68 -6.21
CA ARG A 392 6.99 -25.22 -6.80
C ARG A 392 7.10 -25.24 -8.32
N ALA A 393 6.51 -26.25 -8.95
CA ALA A 393 6.35 -26.31 -10.41
C ALA A 393 5.50 -25.12 -10.89
N ALA A 394 5.77 -24.60 -12.09
CA ALA A 394 5.08 -23.41 -12.60
C ALA A 394 3.55 -23.55 -12.64
N SER A 395 3.04 -24.75 -12.94
CA SER A 395 1.61 -25.10 -12.91
C SER A 395 0.95 -24.94 -11.54
N ASP A 396 1.74 -25.00 -10.47
CA ASP A 396 1.27 -24.99 -9.08
C ASP A 396 1.43 -23.61 -8.42
N ARG A 397 1.92 -22.61 -9.16
CA ARG A 397 2.19 -21.26 -8.65
C ARG A 397 0.94 -20.39 -8.78
N LEU A 398 -0.04 -20.63 -7.92
CA LEU A 398 -1.18 -19.73 -7.74
C LEU A 398 -0.93 -18.81 -6.55
N VAL A 399 -1.17 -17.52 -6.73
CA VAL A 399 -1.16 -16.52 -5.64
C VAL A 399 -2.50 -15.80 -5.65
N PHE A 400 -3.19 -15.82 -4.51
CA PHE A 400 -4.45 -15.13 -4.35
C PHE A 400 -4.24 -13.66 -3.93
N VAL A 401 -5.05 -12.77 -4.46
CA VAL A 401 -5.02 -11.35 -4.13
C VAL A 401 -6.36 -10.92 -3.53
N ASN A 402 -6.33 -10.39 -2.31
CA ASN A 402 -7.48 -9.77 -1.67
C ASN A 402 -7.39 -8.24 -1.86
N ALA A 403 -8.19 -7.62 -2.72
CA ALA A 403 -9.09 -8.17 -3.73
C ALA A 403 -9.03 -7.31 -5.01
N TRP A 404 -9.81 -7.68 -6.03
CA TRP A 404 -10.03 -6.83 -7.20
C TRP A 404 -10.78 -5.55 -6.79
N ASN A 405 -11.98 -5.69 -6.21
CA ASN A 405 -12.95 -4.62 -6.05
C ASN A 405 -13.68 -4.56 -4.69
N GLU A 406 -13.05 -4.95 -3.57
CA GLU A 406 -13.65 -4.80 -2.22
C GLU A 406 -13.57 -3.33 -1.73
N TRP A 407 -14.29 -2.43 -2.41
CA TRP A 407 -14.21 -0.98 -2.21
C TRP A 407 -14.52 -0.53 -0.79
N ALA A 408 -15.54 -1.09 -0.15
CA ALA A 408 -15.92 -0.69 1.19
C ALA A 408 -15.05 -1.32 2.31
N GLU A 409 -14.13 -2.22 1.96
CA GLU A 409 -13.07 -2.73 2.84
C GLU A 409 -11.68 -2.23 2.46
N GLY A 410 -11.58 -1.34 1.46
CA GLY A 410 -10.31 -0.74 1.03
C GLY A 410 -9.30 -1.74 0.45
N ALA A 411 -9.67 -3.00 0.24
CA ALA A 411 -8.86 -4.04 -0.37
C ALA A 411 -9.09 -4.06 -1.89
N VAL A 412 -8.61 -3.02 -2.58
CA VAL A 412 -8.93 -2.74 -3.99
C VAL A 412 -7.69 -2.66 -4.85
N LEU A 413 -7.63 -3.48 -5.91
CA LEU A 413 -6.67 -3.34 -6.99
C LEU A 413 -7.16 -2.43 -8.12
N GLU A 414 -8.48 -2.28 -8.29
CA GLU A 414 -9.03 -1.36 -9.29
C GLU A 414 -8.45 0.07 -9.14
N PRO A 415 -8.27 0.80 -10.26
CA PRO A 415 -7.75 2.15 -10.21
C PRO A 415 -8.64 3.09 -9.39
N ASP A 416 -8.00 3.82 -8.48
CA ASP A 416 -8.65 4.86 -7.66
C ASP A 416 -8.19 6.26 -8.08
N ALA A 417 -8.97 7.29 -7.77
CA ALA A 417 -8.67 8.67 -8.18
C ALA A 417 -7.35 9.21 -7.60
N ARG A 418 -6.93 8.70 -6.43
CA ARG A 418 -5.77 9.19 -5.70
C ARG A 418 -4.46 8.66 -6.26
N LEU A 419 -4.40 7.38 -6.64
CA LEU A 419 -3.17 6.72 -7.13
C LEU A 419 -3.26 6.21 -8.57
N GLY A 420 -4.42 6.30 -9.21
CA GLY A 420 -4.63 5.83 -10.58
C GLY A 420 -4.31 4.34 -10.69
N HIS A 421 -3.45 3.99 -11.64
CA HIS A 421 -3.06 2.61 -11.95
C HIS A 421 -1.91 2.08 -11.09
N ALA A 422 -1.46 2.78 -10.04
CA ALA A 422 -0.25 2.41 -9.31
C ALA A 422 -0.30 1.01 -8.68
N TRP A 423 -1.45 0.55 -8.16
CA TRP A 423 -1.61 -0.80 -7.61
C TRP A 423 -1.51 -1.89 -8.68
N LEU A 424 -2.11 -1.65 -9.85
CA LEU A 424 -2.01 -2.55 -11.00
C LEU A 424 -0.60 -2.56 -11.58
N GLN A 425 0.04 -1.39 -11.69
CA GLN A 425 1.43 -1.27 -12.11
C GLN A 425 2.36 -2.07 -11.19
N ALA A 426 2.18 -1.95 -9.87
CA ALA A 426 2.90 -2.73 -8.87
C ALA A 426 2.67 -4.23 -9.03
N THR A 427 1.44 -4.66 -9.35
CA THR A 427 1.12 -6.08 -9.65
C THR A 427 1.91 -6.57 -10.86
N ARG A 428 1.90 -5.81 -11.96
CA ARG A 428 2.65 -6.11 -13.18
C ARG A 428 4.15 -6.18 -12.91
N ASP A 429 4.69 -5.22 -12.18
CA ASP A 429 6.11 -5.14 -11.92
C ASP A 429 6.58 -6.33 -11.10
N ALA A 430 5.78 -6.79 -10.13
CA ALA A 430 6.07 -7.98 -9.33
C ALA A 430 6.17 -9.29 -10.15
N LEU A 431 5.50 -9.35 -11.31
CA LEU A 431 5.54 -10.49 -12.22
C LEU A 431 6.77 -10.47 -13.13
N ARG A 432 7.38 -9.30 -13.37
CA ARG A 432 8.62 -9.22 -14.13
C ARG A 432 9.74 -9.84 -13.28
N PRO A 433 10.73 -10.54 -13.85
CA PRO A 433 11.89 -10.97 -13.08
C PRO A 433 12.47 -9.77 -12.35
N SER A 434 12.96 -9.94 -11.12
CA SER A 434 13.84 -8.92 -10.55
C SER A 434 14.98 -8.71 -11.56
N SER A 435 14.97 -7.61 -12.31
CA SER A 435 16.20 -7.07 -12.86
C SER A 435 17.10 -7.01 -11.64
N ARG A 436 18.17 -7.81 -11.58
CA ARG A 436 19.20 -7.58 -10.56
C ARG A 436 19.42 -6.07 -10.60
N PRO A 437 19.28 -5.33 -9.48
CA PRO A 437 19.61 -3.91 -9.46
C PRO A 437 20.96 -3.81 -10.14
N ALA A 438 21.09 -2.85 -11.05
CA ALA A 438 22.04 -2.84 -12.14
C ALA A 438 23.49 -3.00 -11.66
N LEU A 439 23.87 -4.20 -11.21
CA LEU A 439 25.23 -4.60 -10.89
C LEU A 439 26.06 -4.63 -12.19
N LEU A 440 25.37 -4.55 -13.34
CA LEU A 440 25.94 -4.34 -14.66
C LEU A 440 26.06 -2.84 -15.05
N ARG A 441 25.36 -1.92 -14.39
CA ARG A 441 25.68 -0.49 -14.38
C ARG A 441 26.35 -0.21 -13.03
N GLY A 442 27.64 -0.51 -12.93
CA GLY A 442 28.39 -0.35 -11.67
C GLY A 442 28.09 1.00 -10.99
N PRO A 443 28.45 1.16 -9.69
CA PRO A 443 28.01 2.23 -8.78
C PRO A 443 28.27 3.70 -9.18
N ARG A 444 28.73 3.90 -10.41
CA ARG A 444 28.88 5.14 -11.13
C ARG A 444 27.55 5.68 -11.69
N ALA A 445 26.53 4.88 -12.02
CA ALA A 445 25.31 5.44 -12.61
C ALA A 445 24.54 6.28 -11.58
N ALA A 446 24.50 7.59 -11.80
CA ALA A 446 23.75 8.54 -10.98
C ALA A 446 22.90 9.43 -11.88
N CYS A 447 21.74 9.82 -11.38
CA CYS A 447 20.91 10.85 -11.99
C CYS A 447 21.10 12.18 -11.26
N VAL A 448 21.08 13.30 -11.99
CA VAL A 448 21.07 14.64 -11.40
C VAL A 448 19.67 15.22 -11.61
N VAL A 449 19.07 15.70 -10.53
CA VAL A 449 17.80 16.43 -10.55
C VAL A 449 18.05 17.87 -10.13
N ILE A 450 17.76 18.83 -11.01
CA ILE A 450 17.86 20.26 -10.73
C ILE A 450 16.46 20.87 -10.67
N HIS A 451 16.11 21.56 -9.58
CA HIS A 451 14.97 22.47 -9.59
C HIS A 451 15.41 23.88 -9.99
N ALA A 452 14.97 24.35 -11.15
CA ALA A 452 15.38 25.60 -11.78
C ALA A 452 14.32 26.70 -11.67
N TRP A 453 14.26 27.35 -10.51
CA TRP A 453 13.38 28.52 -10.30
C TRP A 453 14.04 29.85 -10.72
N TYR A 454 15.35 29.98 -10.49
CA TYR A 454 16.16 31.13 -10.88
C TYR A 454 16.99 30.73 -12.10
N VAL A 455 16.44 30.96 -13.30
CA VAL A 455 17.02 30.50 -14.56
C VAL A 455 18.42 31.09 -14.78
N GLU A 456 18.66 32.31 -14.30
CA GLU A 456 19.97 32.96 -14.37
C GLU A 456 21.08 32.20 -13.61
N ALA A 457 20.71 31.43 -12.59
CA ALA A 457 21.65 30.62 -11.81
C ALA A 457 21.77 29.18 -12.33
N LEU A 458 20.90 28.75 -13.25
CA LEU A 458 20.97 27.41 -13.85
C LEU A 458 22.31 27.22 -14.57
N ASP A 459 22.84 28.31 -15.13
CA ASP A 459 24.07 28.29 -15.89
C ASP A 459 25.24 27.69 -15.08
N GLU A 460 25.41 28.18 -13.85
CA GLU A 460 26.42 27.74 -12.89
C GLU A 460 26.28 26.25 -12.53
N LEU A 461 25.04 25.78 -12.29
CA LEU A 461 24.80 24.37 -11.96
C LEU A 461 25.17 23.46 -13.13
N LEU A 462 24.81 23.84 -14.37
CA LEU A 462 25.15 23.07 -15.56
C LEU A 462 26.66 23.02 -15.82
N SER A 463 27.42 24.00 -15.30
CA SER A 463 28.89 24.03 -15.36
C SER A 463 29.58 23.16 -14.29
N THR A 464 28.84 22.47 -13.42
CA THR A 464 29.44 21.59 -12.41
C THR A 464 30.13 20.38 -13.05
N PRO A 465 31.29 19.93 -12.51
CA PRO A 465 32.04 18.79 -13.05
C PRO A 465 31.24 17.51 -13.21
N VAL A 466 30.28 17.25 -12.32
CA VAL A 466 29.38 16.08 -12.43
C VAL A 466 28.58 16.12 -13.75
N LEU A 467 28.15 17.29 -14.23
CA LEU A 467 27.38 17.42 -15.47
C LEU A 467 28.22 17.52 -16.75
N ALA A 468 29.55 17.55 -16.62
CA ALA A 468 30.45 17.47 -17.77
C ALA A 468 30.40 16.09 -18.46
N ASP A 469 29.98 15.04 -17.74
CA ASP A 469 29.72 13.72 -18.33
C ASP A 469 28.31 13.70 -18.98
N PRO A 470 28.22 13.62 -20.32
CA PRO A 470 26.93 13.61 -21.02
C PRO A 470 26.12 12.34 -20.74
N ALA A 471 26.76 11.26 -20.26
CA ALA A 471 26.08 10.01 -19.91
C ALA A 471 25.28 10.10 -18.61
N ILE A 472 25.55 11.11 -17.77
CA ILE A 472 24.73 11.37 -16.58
C ILE A 472 23.35 11.82 -17.04
N ARG A 473 22.32 11.14 -16.55
CA ARG A 473 20.94 11.51 -16.81
C ARG A 473 20.61 12.78 -16.04
N LEU A 474 20.14 13.81 -16.74
CA LEU A 474 19.76 15.09 -16.15
C LEU A 474 18.25 15.30 -16.28
N ILE A 475 17.61 15.62 -15.17
CA ILE A 475 16.22 16.04 -15.09
C ILE A 475 16.17 17.45 -14.51
N VAL A 476 15.47 18.36 -15.18
CA VAL A 476 15.25 19.72 -14.70
C VAL A 476 13.78 19.93 -14.44
N THR A 477 13.44 20.22 -13.18
CA THR A 477 12.08 20.64 -12.81
C THR A 477 12.02 22.16 -12.77
N THR A 478 10.90 22.74 -13.19
CA THR A 478 10.70 24.19 -13.24
C THR A 478 9.21 24.51 -13.17
N SER A 479 8.83 25.78 -13.20
CA SER A 479 7.44 26.20 -13.40
C SER A 479 7.11 26.38 -14.89
N PRO A 480 5.82 26.25 -15.30
CA PRO A 480 5.40 26.39 -16.70
C PRO A 480 5.83 27.69 -17.37
N ASP A 481 5.81 28.81 -16.65
CA ASP A 481 6.22 30.13 -17.14
C ASP A 481 7.73 30.25 -17.42
N ARG A 482 8.55 29.37 -16.82
CA ARG A 482 10.02 29.36 -16.96
C ARG A 482 10.52 28.29 -17.92
N GLU A 483 9.69 27.33 -18.30
CA GLU A 483 10.09 26.15 -19.08
C GLU A 483 10.85 26.52 -20.35
N ARG A 484 10.36 27.52 -21.10
CA ARG A 484 11.01 27.99 -22.34
C ARG A 484 12.43 28.51 -22.08
N ALA A 485 12.63 29.27 -21.01
CA ALA A 485 13.93 29.85 -20.68
C ALA A 485 14.91 28.77 -20.19
N VAL A 486 14.44 27.80 -19.41
CA VAL A 486 15.22 26.63 -18.99
C VAL A 486 15.68 25.81 -20.21
N ARG A 487 14.78 25.52 -21.15
CA ARG A 487 15.13 24.81 -22.40
C ARG A 487 16.15 25.58 -23.24
N ALA A 488 16.05 26.90 -23.29
CA ALA A 488 17.03 27.75 -23.98
C ALA A 488 18.42 27.68 -23.32
N ALA A 489 18.50 27.72 -21.98
CA ALA A 489 19.75 27.58 -21.25
C ALA A 489 20.42 26.21 -21.45
N LEU A 490 19.61 25.13 -21.48
CA LEU A 490 20.09 23.77 -21.79
C LEU A 490 20.63 23.67 -23.22
N ALA A 491 19.91 24.25 -24.19
CA ALA A 491 20.32 24.25 -25.60
C ALA A 491 21.62 25.04 -25.83
N ALA A 492 21.82 26.16 -25.12
CA ALA A 492 23.04 26.95 -25.19
C ALA A 492 24.30 26.17 -24.74
N ARG A 493 24.11 25.11 -23.96
CA ARG A 493 25.16 24.20 -23.48
C ARG A 493 25.24 22.87 -24.21
N ASP A 494 24.41 22.67 -25.24
CA ASP A 494 24.22 21.37 -25.90
C ASP A 494 23.95 20.23 -24.89
N ARG A 495 23.22 20.54 -23.81
CA ARG A 495 22.97 19.59 -22.73
C ARG A 495 21.57 18.98 -22.84
N HIS A 496 21.52 17.70 -23.16
CA HIS A 496 20.26 16.95 -23.13
C HIS A 496 19.75 16.77 -21.69
N ALA A 497 18.48 17.11 -21.45
CA ALA A 497 17.79 16.91 -20.18
C ALA A 497 16.29 16.67 -20.39
N GLU A 498 15.69 15.87 -19.50
CA GLU A 498 14.24 15.81 -19.34
C GLU A 498 13.79 17.07 -18.58
N VAL A 499 12.86 17.85 -19.14
CA VAL A 499 12.34 19.07 -18.48
C VAL A 499 10.88 18.85 -18.12
N GLU A 500 10.56 19.00 -16.85
CA GLU A 500 9.22 18.82 -16.29
C GLU A 500 8.74 20.11 -15.61
N ALA A 501 7.53 20.56 -15.96
CA ALA A 501 6.92 21.75 -15.40
C ALA A 501 5.91 21.39 -14.31
N PHE A 502 6.04 22.01 -13.13
CA PHE A 502 5.15 21.86 -11.99
C PHE A 502 4.59 23.21 -11.56
N GLU A 503 3.38 23.23 -11.01
CA GLU A 503 2.86 24.43 -10.36
C GLU A 503 3.87 24.95 -9.30
N ASN A 504 3.94 26.28 -9.13
CA ASN A 504 4.83 26.88 -8.14
C ASN A 504 4.31 26.63 -6.70
N ARG A 505 4.56 25.43 -6.21
CA ARG A 505 4.03 24.89 -4.95
C ARG A 505 5.03 23.93 -4.35
N GLY A 506 5.33 24.08 -3.06
CA GLY A 506 6.26 23.20 -2.35
C GLY A 506 7.72 23.32 -2.82
N ARG A 507 8.08 24.42 -3.51
CA ARG A 507 9.44 24.78 -3.95
C ARG A 507 10.14 23.66 -4.72
N ASP A 508 11.40 23.38 -4.38
CA ASP A 508 12.19 22.28 -4.90
C ASP A 508 11.81 20.92 -4.31
N ILE A 509 11.02 20.89 -3.24
CA ILE A 509 10.69 19.65 -2.50
C ILE A 509 9.60 18.88 -3.22
N LEU A 510 8.44 19.49 -3.49
CA LEU A 510 7.31 18.79 -4.11
C LEU A 510 7.65 18.24 -5.52
N PRO A 511 8.22 19.02 -6.45
CA PRO A 511 8.70 18.51 -7.74
C PRO A 511 9.71 17.37 -7.57
N PHE A 512 10.65 17.48 -6.62
CA PHE A 512 11.61 16.42 -6.36
C PHE A 512 10.94 15.13 -5.89
N LEU A 513 9.90 15.17 -5.05
CA LEU A 513 9.20 13.95 -4.63
C LEU A 513 8.51 13.23 -5.80
N HIS A 514 7.94 13.98 -6.75
CA HIS A 514 7.40 13.41 -7.99
C HIS A 514 8.49 12.72 -8.81
N VAL A 515 9.60 13.42 -9.06
CA VAL A 515 10.71 12.91 -9.86
C VAL A 515 11.40 11.74 -9.16
N ALA A 516 11.71 11.84 -7.87
CA ALA A 516 12.36 10.77 -7.09
C ALA A 516 11.51 9.49 -7.05
N GLY A 517 10.18 9.62 -6.91
CA GLY A 517 9.26 8.50 -7.00
C GLY A 517 9.33 7.80 -8.37
N ARG A 518 9.28 8.58 -9.45
CA ARG A 518 9.40 8.07 -10.83
C ARG A 518 10.75 7.39 -11.06
N LEU A 519 11.86 8.02 -10.66
CA LEU A 519 13.20 7.49 -10.82
C LEU A 519 13.40 6.17 -10.09
N LEU A 520 12.84 6.05 -8.87
CA LEU A 520 12.86 4.81 -8.12
C LEU A 520 12.12 3.68 -8.84
N ASP A 521 10.97 4.00 -9.47
CA ASP A 521 10.19 3.03 -10.25
C ASP A 521 10.87 2.65 -11.58
N GLU A 522 11.68 3.55 -12.15
CA GLU A 522 12.51 3.29 -13.33
C GLU A 522 13.81 2.53 -13.01
N GLY A 523 14.12 2.32 -11.73
CA GLY A 523 15.27 1.56 -11.26
C GLY A 523 16.56 2.38 -11.13
N GLU A 524 16.49 3.71 -11.07
CA GLU A 524 17.63 4.53 -10.69
C GLU A 524 17.96 4.29 -9.21
N GLU A 525 19.25 4.18 -8.89
CA GLU A 525 19.68 3.89 -7.52
C GLU A 525 20.07 5.15 -6.74
N ILE A 526 20.83 6.05 -7.38
CA ILE A 526 21.48 7.20 -6.75
C ILE A 526 21.07 8.47 -7.49
N VAL A 527 20.68 9.50 -6.72
CA VAL A 527 20.35 10.82 -7.23
C VAL A 527 21.18 11.91 -6.53
N LEU A 528 21.67 12.87 -7.30
CA LEU A 528 22.12 14.17 -6.81
C LEU A 528 20.98 15.18 -6.97
N LYS A 529 20.44 15.68 -5.86
CA LYS A 529 19.43 16.74 -5.83
C LYS A 529 20.09 18.10 -5.70
N LEU A 530 19.80 19.00 -6.63
CA LEU A 530 20.26 20.39 -6.64
C LEU A 530 19.08 21.33 -6.94
N HIS A 531 19.25 22.61 -6.63
CA HIS A 531 18.31 23.64 -7.07
C HIS A 531 19.01 24.99 -7.23
N THR A 532 18.44 25.92 -7.98
CA THR A 532 19.04 27.23 -8.29
C THR A 532 18.95 28.23 -7.13
N LYS A 533 19.20 27.79 -5.89
CA LYS A 533 19.03 28.56 -4.65
C LYS A 533 19.50 30.02 -4.78
N ARG A 534 18.68 30.96 -4.30
CA ARG A 534 19.02 32.38 -4.18
C ARG A 534 18.37 32.95 -2.93
N SER A 535 19.17 33.52 -2.03
CA SER A 535 18.66 34.24 -0.85
C SER A 535 18.46 35.71 -1.21
N VAL A 536 17.26 36.09 -1.66
CA VAL A 536 16.93 37.47 -2.08
C VAL A 536 17.01 38.51 -0.94
N HIS A 537 17.18 38.06 0.31
CA HIS A 537 17.25 38.90 1.51
C HIS A 537 18.66 39.00 2.12
N LEU A 538 19.70 38.53 1.43
CA LEU A 538 21.10 38.58 1.87
C LEU A 538 21.96 39.05 0.69
N ASP A 539 22.82 40.03 0.91
CA ASP A 539 23.74 40.54 -0.11
C ASP A 539 24.71 39.44 -0.64
N ASP A 540 24.97 38.42 0.18
CA ASP A 540 25.87 37.29 -0.11
C ASP A 540 25.13 35.96 -0.42
N GLY A 541 23.87 36.01 -0.82
CA GLY A 541 23.04 34.81 -1.04
C GLY A 541 23.57 33.79 -2.06
N HIS A 542 24.52 34.21 -2.90
CA HIS A 542 25.22 33.39 -3.89
C HIS A 542 26.26 32.47 -3.25
N LEU A 543 26.94 32.94 -2.19
CA LEU A 543 28.00 32.19 -1.50
C LEU A 543 27.50 30.87 -0.93
N TRP A 544 26.27 30.86 -0.40
CA TRP A 544 25.68 29.62 0.13
C TRP A 544 25.45 28.58 -0.97
N ARG A 545 25.03 29.00 -2.18
CA ARG A 545 24.90 28.07 -3.31
C ARG A 545 26.27 27.55 -3.74
N GLU A 546 27.25 28.43 -3.90
CA GLU A 546 28.61 28.07 -4.30
C GLU A 546 29.24 27.04 -3.33
N GLU A 547 29.08 27.25 -2.02
CA GLU A 547 29.55 26.33 -0.98
C GLU A 547 28.90 24.94 -1.09
N LEU A 548 27.57 24.88 -1.27
CA LEU A 548 26.84 23.62 -1.46
C LEU A 548 27.33 22.88 -2.71
N LEU A 549 27.50 23.59 -3.83
CA LEU A 549 27.98 23.01 -5.09
C LEU A 549 29.44 22.55 -4.98
N GLN A 550 30.30 23.30 -4.31
CA GLN A 550 31.69 22.92 -4.10
C GLN A 550 31.81 21.61 -3.31
N ARG A 551 31.01 21.45 -2.25
CA ARG A 551 31.02 20.25 -1.40
C ARG A 551 30.40 19.02 -2.05
N LEU A 552 29.38 19.20 -2.89
CA LEU A 552 28.60 18.09 -3.47
C LEU A 552 29.00 17.72 -4.91
N ALA A 553 29.46 18.68 -5.71
CA ALA A 553 29.54 18.55 -7.17
C ALA A 553 30.92 18.87 -7.76
N SER A 554 31.91 19.29 -6.96
CA SER A 554 33.29 19.49 -7.45
C SER A 554 33.92 18.19 -7.96
N ALA A 555 34.95 18.31 -8.80
CA ALA A 555 35.54 17.20 -9.54
C ALA A 555 35.98 16.04 -8.61
N SER A 556 36.74 16.34 -7.56
CA SER A 556 37.20 15.31 -6.60
C SER A 556 36.08 14.78 -5.70
N ARG A 557 35.14 15.66 -5.28
CA ARG A 557 34.08 15.28 -4.32
C ARG A 557 33.02 14.39 -4.96
N HIS A 558 32.51 14.72 -6.14
CA HIS A 558 31.38 13.97 -6.72
C HIS A 558 31.77 12.53 -7.09
N GLU A 559 33.00 12.30 -7.57
CA GLU A 559 33.51 10.96 -7.84
C GLU A 559 33.69 10.14 -6.56
N ALA A 560 34.28 10.75 -5.52
CA ALA A 560 34.47 10.10 -4.23
C ALA A 560 33.13 9.73 -3.58
N ILE A 561 32.13 10.62 -3.63
CA ILE A 561 30.78 10.35 -3.11
C ILE A 561 30.11 9.21 -3.88
N ARG A 562 30.14 9.20 -5.22
CA ARG A 562 29.62 8.10 -6.04
C ARG A 562 30.29 6.78 -5.69
N ASN A 563 31.61 6.77 -5.55
CA ASN A 563 32.36 5.59 -5.14
C ASN A 563 31.95 5.12 -3.73
N ALA A 564 31.73 6.03 -2.78
CA ALA A 564 31.28 5.71 -1.43
C ALA A 564 29.91 5.01 -1.42
N PHE A 565 28.94 5.47 -2.23
CA PHE A 565 27.66 4.76 -2.40
C PHE A 565 27.83 3.37 -3.03
N GLY A 566 28.87 3.18 -3.84
CA GLY A 566 29.20 1.88 -4.42
C GLY A 566 29.82 0.89 -3.46
N THR A 567 30.66 1.38 -2.55
CA THR A 567 31.35 0.54 -1.56
C THR A 567 30.49 0.29 -0.33
N ASP A 568 29.62 1.23 0.02
CA ASP A 568 28.80 1.17 1.21
C ASP A 568 27.30 1.09 0.86
N VAL A 569 26.78 -0.15 0.90
CA VAL A 569 25.36 -0.44 0.67
C VAL A 569 24.43 0.17 1.71
N LYS A 570 24.95 0.58 2.88
CA LYS A 570 24.21 1.26 3.94
C LYS A 570 24.26 2.78 3.83
N LEU A 571 25.12 3.37 2.99
CA LEU A 571 25.08 4.80 2.73
C LEU A 571 23.79 5.17 2.00
N GLY A 572 22.95 5.98 2.64
CA GLY A 572 21.63 6.38 2.15
C GLY A 572 21.56 7.85 1.74
N LEU A 573 22.27 8.75 2.42
CA LEU A 573 22.28 10.17 2.11
C LEU A 573 23.63 10.81 2.43
N VAL A 574 24.12 11.66 1.54
CA VAL A 574 25.31 12.50 1.73
C VAL A 574 24.91 13.97 1.60
N ALA A 575 24.99 14.68 2.73
CA ALA A 575 24.76 16.12 2.81
C ALA A 575 26.10 16.87 2.80
N PRO A 576 26.16 18.14 2.41
CA PRO A 576 27.39 18.92 2.57
C PRO A 576 27.71 19.10 4.05
N GLU A 577 28.97 18.92 4.44
CA GLU A 577 29.43 19.25 5.80
C GLU A 577 29.01 20.68 6.19
N GLY A 578 28.77 20.96 7.47
CA GLY A 578 28.22 22.23 7.94
C GLY A 578 26.71 22.45 7.70
N HIS A 579 26.06 21.71 6.79
CA HIS A 579 24.63 21.85 6.49
C HIS A 579 23.76 20.72 7.06
N LEU A 580 24.36 19.76 7.75
CA LEU A 580 23.63 18.73 8.46
C LEU A 580 23.28 19.24 9.86
N LEU A 581 22.11 19.85 10.01
CA LEU A 581 21.70 20.59 11.20
C LEU A 581 20.80 19.75 12.10
N ALA A 582 20.87 19.94 13.43
CA ALA A 582 20.02 19.23 14.37
C ALA A 582 18.55 19.65 14.24
N VAL A 583 17.64 18.71 13.98
CA VAL A 583 16.20 18.99 13.77
C VAL A 583 15.63 19.78 14.96
N GLN A 584 15.96 19.39 16.20
CA GLN A 584 15.47 20.03 17.42
C GLN A 584 15.78 21.53 17.54
N SER A 585 16.91 21.97 16.99
CA SER A 585 17.30 23.38 17.00
C SER A 585 16.55 24.23 15.97
N TYR A 586 15.88 23.61 14.99
CA TYR A 586 15.29 24.30 13.84
C TYR A 586 13.80 24.01 13.66
N LEU A 587 13.09 23.56 14.70
CA LEU A 587 11.67 23.22 14.57
C LEU A 587 10.77 24.45 14.44
N GLY A 588 10.88 25.43 15.33
CA GLY A 588 10.12 26.69 15.25
C GLY A 588 8.65 26.48 14.87
N ALA A 589 8.18 27.22 13.85
CA ALA A 589 6.83 27.10 13.30
C ALA A 589 6.54 25.76 12.57
N ASN A 590 7.57 24.97 12.23
CA ASN A 590 7.43 23.68 11.54
C ASN A 590 7.07 22.53 12.49
N ARG A 591 7.11 22.72 13.81
CA ARG A 591 6.84 21.68 14.81
C ARG A 591 5.58 20.88 14.49
N PRO A 592 4.40 21.49 14.28
CA PRO A 592 3.21 20.71 13.96
C PRO A 592 3.43 19.89 12.69
N HIS A 593 3.96 20.48 11.62
CA HIS A 593 4.19 19.81 10.33
C HIS A 593 5.11 18.61 10.44
N VAL A 594 6.18 18.73 11.21
CA VAL A 594 7.11 17.63 11.50
C VAL A 594 6.45 16.52 12.32
N ASP A 595 5.68 16.85 13.37
CA ASP A 595 5.02 15.85 14.20
C ASP A 595 3.97 15.05 13.40
N TYR A 596 3.21 15.72 12.55
CA TYR A 596 2.30 15.05 11.61
C TYR A 596 3.05 14.16 10.62
N LEU A 597 4.14 14.65 10.01
CA LEU A 597 4.91 13.84 9.07
C LEU A 597 5.47 12.60 9.77
N HIS A 598 6.01 12.73 10.99
CA HIS A 598 6.47 11.60 11.78
C HIS A 598 5.40 10.50 11.89
N THR A 599 4.18 10.87 12.30
CA THR A 599 3.03 9.94 12.36
C THR A 599 2.62 9.44 10.97
N ARG A 600 2.48 10.32 9.98
CA ARG A 600 1.97 10.02 8.63
C ARG A 600 2.86 9.06 7.86
N LEU A 601 4.18 9.18 8.05
CA LEU A 601 5.21 8.31 7.49
C LEU A 601 5.37 7.02 8.30
N GLY A 602 4.89 7.00 9.55
CA GLY A 602 4.98 5.85 10.46
C GLY A 602 6.43 5.58 10.89
N LEU A 603 7.21 6.63 11.15
CA LEU A 603 8.60 6.49 11.59
C LEU A 603 8.67 5.88 12.99
N ARG A 604 9.54 4.90 13.18
CA ARG A 604 9.65 4.15 14.44
C ARG A 604 10.55 4.84 15.44
N ARG A 605 11.56 5.58 14.96
CA ARG A 605 12.50 6.32 15.81
C ARG A 605 11.94 7.70 16.15
N PRO A 606 11.98 8.12 17.43
CA PRO A 606 11.64 9.49 17.78
C PRO A 606 12.66 10.47 17.19
N LEU A 607 12.23 11.69 16.93
CA LEU A 607 13.13 12.78 16.53
C LEU A 607 13.81 13.32 17.80
N ASP A 608 14.97 12.80 18.14
CA ASP A 608 15.75 13.20 19.31
C ASP A 608 16.75 14.33 19.01
N GLY A 609 17.61 14.66 19.97
CA GLY A 609 18.63 15.71 19.82
C GLY A 609 19.75 15.37 18.83
N GLU A 610 19.89 14.09 18.45
CA GLU A 610 20.90 13.62 17.48
C GLU A 610 20.35 13.61 16.05
N THR A 611 19.03 13.68 15.91
CA THR A 611 18.38 13.68 14.60
C THR A 611 18.74 14.94 13.82
N THR A 612 19.27 14.77 12.61
CA THR A 612 19.71 15.87 11.76
C THR A 612 18.89 15.98 10.48
N PHE A 613 19.09 17.06 9.70
CA PHE A 613 18.53 17.22 8.36
C PHE A 613 19.45 18.02 7.43
N PRO A 614 19.40 17.77 6.10
CA PRO A 614 20.23 18.48 5.13
C PRO A 614 19.63 19.86 4.82
N SER A 615 20.02 20.88 5.60
CA SER A 615 19.57 22.26 5.43
C SER A 615 19.96 22.82 4.07
N GLY A 616 18.97 23.40 3.38
CA GLY A 616 19.11 23.90 2.02
C GLY A 616 18.91 22.83 0.95
N SER A 617 18.39 21.66 1.33
CA SER A 617 17.77 20.66 0.45
C SER A 617 18.58 20.21 -0.78
N MET A 618 19.91 20.35 -0.76
CA MET A 618 20.83 19.79 -1.76
C MET A 618 21.64 18.66 -1.13
N PHE A 619 21.62 17.49 -1.76
CA PHE A 619 22.29 16.29 -1.24
C PHE A 619 22.35 15.19 -2.31
N TRP A 620 23.22 14.20 -2.08
CA TRP A 620 23.13 12.91 -2.75
C TRP A 620 22.27 11.95 -1.93
N ALA A 621 21.45 11.14 -2.58
CA ALA A 621 20.66 10.11 -1.90
C ALA A 621 20.56 8.82 -2.71
N ARG A 622 20.55 7.69 -2.00
CA ARG A 622 20.05 6.42 -2.52
C ARG A 622 18.52 6.48 -2.50
N LEU A 623 17.87 6.31 -3.65
CA LEU A 623 16.41 6.49 -3.76
C LEU A 623 15.63 5.50 -2.88
N GLU A 624 16.12 4.26 -2.74
CA GLU A 624 15.53 3.27 -1.81
C GLU A 624 15.54 3.73 -0.34
N ALA A 625 16.49 4.57 0.08
CA ALA A 625 16.54 5.12 1.43
C ALA A 625 15.45 6.19 1.67
N LEU A 626 14.88 6.76 0.61
CA LEU A 626 13.81 7.77 0.69
C LEU A 626 12.41 7.15 0.73
N ARG A 627 12.30 5.81 0.71
CA ARG A 627 11.01 5.11 0.66
C ARG A 627 9.99 5.50 1.72
N PRO A 628 10.33 5.76 3.00
CA PRO A 628 9.32 6.18 3.97
C PRO A 628 8.52 7.40 3.50
N LEU A 629 9.17 8.34 2.81
CA LEU A 629 8.55 9.53 2.22
C LEU A 629 7.85 9.22 0.88
N LEU A 630 8.52 8.50 -0.02
CA LEU A 630 7.99 8.21 -1.37
C LEU A 630 6.81 7.23 -1.36
N ASP A 631 6.73 6.33 -0.38
CA ASP A 631 5.64 5.35 -0.21
C ASP A 631 4.48 5.92 0.62
N ALA A 632 4.64 7.11 1.23
CA ALA A 632 3.54 7.77 1.94
C ALA A 632 2.50 8.38 0.99
N HIS A 633 2.91 8.63 -0.27
CA HIS A 633 2.09 9.25 -1.31
C HIS A 633 1.44 10.54 -0.80
N LEU A 634 2.23 11.51 -0.33
CA LEU A 634 1.69 12.77 0.19
C LEU A 634 0.82 13.45 -0.88
N ASP A 635 -0.23 14.14 -0.45
CA ASP A 635 -1.14 14.80 -1.35
C ASP A 635 -0.59 16.20 -1.71
N THR A 636 -0.70 16.60 -2.98
CA THR A 636 -0.12 17.87 -3.46
C THR A 636 -0.71 19.09 -2.76
N TRP A 637 -1.97 19.00 -2.33
CA TRP A 637 -2.66 20.08 -1.62
C TRP A 637 -2.15 20.32 -0.20
N GLU A 638 -1.42 19.37 0.40
CA GLU A 638 -0.80 19.53 1.73
C GLU A 638 0.34 20.56 1.71
N PHE A 639 0.92 20.82 0.53
CA PHE A 639 1.91 21.87 0.34
C PHE A 639 1.20 23.20 0.15
N GLU A 640 1.69 24.29 0.72
CA GLU A 640 1.11 25.62 0.59
C GLU A 640 1.41 26.22 -0.79
N GLY A 641 0.51 27.06 -1.30
CA GLY A 641 0.83 27.90 -2.45
C GLY A 641 1.92 28.91 -2.09
N GLU A 642 2.87 29.16 -2.99
CA GLU A 642 3.97 30.09 -2.70
C GLU A 642 3.49 31.55 -2.68
N ALA A 643 3.72 32.22 -1.55
CA ALA A 643 3.37 33.62 -1.27
C ALA A 643 4.53 34.38 -0.60
N GLY A 644 5.77 33.90 -0.77
CA GLY A 644 6.97 34.52 -0.19
C GLY A 644 7.26 34.12 1.27
N GLN A 645 6.74 32.97 1.72
CA GLN A 645 6.97 32.44 3.07
C GLN A 645 8.48 32.20 3.30
N ILE A 646 8.98 32.44 4.51
CA ILE A 646 10.41 32.26 4.80
C ILE A 646 10.70 30.90 5.46
N ASP A 647 9.80 30.43 6.33
CA ASP A 647 9.87 29.12 7.01
C ASP A 647 8.44 28.68 7.40
N GLY A 648 8.27 27.51 8.01
CA GLY A 648 7.00 27.07 8.62
C GLY A 648 6.00 26.42 7.65
N THR A 649 6.43 26.13 6.43
CA THR A 649 5.58 25.47 5.42
C THR A 649 5.75 23.95 5.45
N PHE A 650 4.83 23.21 4.83
CA PHE A 650 4.94 21.76 4.73
C PHE A 650 6.20 21.29 3.99
N ALA A 651 6.67 22.04 2.99
CA ALA A 651 7.94 21.77 2.30
C ALA A 651 9.15 21.84 3.25
N HIS A 652 9.18 22.84 4.14
CA HIS A 652 10.22 22.99 5.16
C HIS A 652 10.19 21.85 6.19
N ALA A 653 9.00 21.34 6.51
CA ALA A 653 8.87 20.17 7.36
C ALA A 653 9.38 18.90 6.66
N VAL A 654 9.04 18.69 5.38
CA VAL A 654 9.56 17.55 4.61
C VAL A 654 11.09 17.60 4.49
N GLU A 655 11.68 18.78 4.28
CA GLU A 655 13.15 18.96 4.29
C GLU A 655 13.78 18.40 5.58
N ARG A 656 13.15 18.69 6.74
CA ARG A 656 13.61 18.22 8.06
C ARG A 656 13.46 16.71 8.27
N MET A 657 12.70 16.02 7.41
CA MET A 657 12.43 14.59 7.55
C MET A 657 13.33 13.70 6.68
N PHE A 658 14.09 14.24 5.72
CA PHE A 658 14.88 13.41 4.78
C PHE A 658 15.83 12.45 5.50
N ALA A 659 16.66 12.95 6.41
CA ALA A 659 17.63 12.13 7.14
C ALA A 659 16.95 11.14 8.09
N ALA A 660 15.89 11.55 8.80
CA ALA A 660 15.10 10.64 9.64
C ALA A 660 14.48 9.49 8.83
N CYS A 661 14.00 9.76 7.61
CA CYS A 661 13.48 8.72 6.71
C CYS A 661 14.59 7.74 6.28
N VAL A 662 15.76 8.25 5.93
CA VAL A 662 16.93 7.44 5.54
C VAL A 662 17.33 6.50 6.68
N GLU A 663 17.37 7.01 7.90
CA GLU A 663 17.70 6.22 9.08
C GLU A 663 16.61 5.19 9.45
N ASP A 664 15.34 5.56 9.37
CA ASP A 664 14.22 4.64 9.60
C ASP A 664 14.17 3.51 8.56
N ALA A 665 14.57 3.79 7.32
CA ALA A 665 14.76 2.80 6.26
C ALA A 665 15.99 1.90 6.50
N GLY A 666 16.78 2.12 7.56
CA GLY A 666 17.93 1.29 7.94
C GLY A 666 19.21 1.60 7.16
N PHE A 667 19.32 2.82 6.64
CA PHE A 667 20.53 3.38 6.01
C PHE A 667 21.18 4.42 6.93
N ARG A 668 22.40 4.83 6.61
CA ARG A 668 23.12 5.89 7.32
C ARG A 668 23.16 7.19 6.52
N VAL A 669 23.21 8.29 7.26
CA VAL A 669 23.48 9.64 6.76
C VAL A 669 24.96 9.95 6.96
N ALA A 670 25.56 10.70 6.05
CA ALA A 670 26.95 11.15 6.14
C ALA A 670 27.11 12.58 5.62
N THR A 671 28.21 13.23 6.00
CA THR A 671 28.65 14.45 5.32
C THR A 671 29.48 14.11 4.08
N ALA A 672 29.61 15.05 3.15
CA ALA A 672 30.45 14.89 1.97
C ALA A 672 31.92 14.72 2.35
N ALA A 673 32.41 15.41 3.39
CA ALA A 673 33.75 15.19 3.95
C ALA A 673 33.95 13.73 4.43
N GLN A 674 33.00 13.18 5.19
CA GLN A 674 33.05 11.79 5.65
C GLN A 674 33.04 10.80 4.48
N ALA A 675 32.18 11.02 3.48
CA ALA A 675 32.10 10.17 2.30
C ALA A 675 33.39 10.23 1.45
N CYS A 676 34.10 11.35 1.46
CA CYS A 676 35.35 11.55 0.74
C CYS A 676 36.60 11.13 1.53
N GLY A 677 36.46 10.67 2.79
CA GLY A 677 37.59 10.33 3.65
C GLY A 677 38.44 11.56 4.06
N VAL A 678 37.87 12.76 4.01
CA VAL A 678 38.55 13.99 4.43
C VAL A 678 38.45 14.08 5.96
N ALA A 679 39.58 13.98 6.64
CA ALA A 679 39.64 14.09 8.09
C ALA A 679 39.47 15.55 8.53
N GLY A 680 38.50 15.80 9.41
CA GLY A 680 38.37 17.06 10.14
C GLY A 680 37.88 18.23 9.29
N GLU A 681 36.56 18.38 9.19
CA GLU A 681 35.96 19.70 9.06
C GLU A 681 34.57 19.65 9.73
N THR A 682 34.55 20.20 10.94
CA THR A 682 33.42 20.51 11.82
C THR A 682 32.73 19.34 12.54
N ALA A 683 32.88 19.32 13.86
CA ALA A 683 31.94 18.68 14.76
C ALA A 683 30.53 19.29 14.57
N PRO A 684 29.44 18.53 14.80
CA PRO A 684 28.09 19.10 14.82
C PRO A 684 28.04 20.19 15.89
N GLY A 685 28.08 21.47 15.49
CA GLY A 685 28.10 22.59 16.42
C GLY A 685 28.97 23.80 16.03
N GLU A 686 29.85 23.72 15.03
CA GLU A 686 30.47 24.94 14.51
C GLU A 686 29.40 25.83 13.87
N THR A 687 29.36 27.09 14.30
CA THR A 687 28.33 28.08 13.98
C THR A 687 28.05 28.14 12.48
N TYR A 688 26.91 27.57 12.08
CA TYR A 688 26.35 27.71 10.75
C TYR A 688 26.21 29.23 10.44
N PRO A 689 27.01 29.80 9.52
CA PRO A 689 27.10 31.24 9.31
C PRO A 689 25.76 31.87 8.90
N TYR A 690 24.88 31.06 8.32
CA TYR A 690 23.64 31.48 7.68
C TYR A 690 22.37 31.29 8.55
N ALA A 691 22.48 30.80 9.80
CA ALA A 691 21.34 30.53 10.72
C ALA A 691 21.20 31.62 11.76
N ARG A 692 22.09 32.60 11.77
CA ARG A 692 21.83 33.81 12.54
C ARG A 692 20.73 34.60 11.85
N ARG A 693 19.49 34.36 12.25
CA ARG A 693 18.43 35.37 12.24
C ARG A 693 17.57 35.23 13.49
N ASN A 694 17.35 36.38 14.12
CA ASN A 694 16.59 36.65 15.33
C ASN A 694 15.22 35.96 15.37
#